data_AF-A0A952D8F2-F1
#
_entry.id   AF-A0A952D8F2-F1
#
_cell.length_a   1.000
_cell.length_b   1.000
_cell.length_c   1.000
_cell.angle_alpha   90.00
_cell.angle_beta   90.00
_cell.angle_gamma   90.00
#
_symmetry.space_group_name_H-M   'P 1'
#
loop_
_entity.id
_entity.type
_entity.pdbx_description
1 polymer ?
#
loop_
_entity_poly.entity_id
_entity_poly.type
_entity_poly.pdbx_seq_one_letter_code
_entity_poly.pdbx_strand_id
1 'polypeptide(L)'
;MTARGRHHRHGPLASLLRLLAAGSATALLLAACGGGAGVAGNPNLGGGKAGVSAYSGPPPQTDDIQAFMGAVWNNVRRGTTADCGACHGANDQSPLFAREDDINRAYEAANAVVRLDDPPSSLLVTKVAGGHHCWLGGDTASLGACADIITQWIQNWANPDGAASAREVQLRPPVIKEVGQSRAFPADPTLFQLLLHEPILTEFCAGCHSSTAAKAEQPFFADASLARAYDAAKARIDLDHPAQSRLVVRLREDFHNCWSDCADNSDEIQAAIEAIAAQIPVSGIDESLVVSKALKLADGTVASGGNRYEASQIALWEFKEGSGSTAFDTSGVNPAINLTLSGDIGWVGGWGIDIKAGKAQGSTLSSRKLRDLITATGEYSIEAWLAPANVTQEDTRIISYSAGTTARNFSLGQTRYSYEFFNRNAATDGNGEPKLATADGAQLLQASLQHVVLSYDQVNGRRIYVNGEPSGAVDGTPGGNLGDWDDTFAFVLGNEVSGDRPWKGVLRLVAIHNRALSEAQVRQNMAAGVGEKYFLLFSVASEVGVPDAYIMFEAARFDTYSYLFQRPVFIVLGEDPPPLSIALQGMRIGINGVESKVGQAYINLDTTIAAQGQVLSSVGTILPLNLGPEGDEFFLSFERLGSHTDVRTEPAVVMPPPPPDGVPQPDIGVRIFDAINATMAQITGVNPQAPAVKQTYAQVKQQLPAVENIEGFLASHQVGVAQLAIEYCNALVDDSSLRSSFFPGFNFSLPAGTAFATPEARGLVIDPIVDRVLNTNLDTQPAAEMKAELESLIGRLTACGGSCGAGRTAVVVKASCAAAIGSAGMLIQ
;
A
#
# COMPACT_ATOMS: atom_id res chain seq x y z
N MET A 1 43.44 -54.18 -11.18
CA MET A 1 44.71 -54.65 -10.58
C MET A 1 44.51 -54.70 -9.06
N THR A 2 44.21 -55.87 -8.47
CA THR A 2 45.14 -56.79 -7.74
C THR A 2 45.56 -56.26 -6.34
N ALA A 3 45.06 -56.75 -5.18
CA ALA A 3 45.31 -58.06 -4.49
C ALA A 3 46.61 -58.05 -3.61
N ARG A 4 46.73 -58.42 -2.31
CA ARG A 4 45.96 -59.16 -1.24
C ARG A 4 46.31 -58.57 0.17
N GLY A 5 45.76 -58.94 1.34
CA GLY A 5 44.56 -59.75 1.70
C GLY A 5 44.75 -61.03 2.57
N ARG A 6 44.75 -60.95 3.94
CA ARG A 6 44.46 -61.99 5.00
C ARG A 6 44.84 -61.46 6.41
N HIS A 7 44.28 -61.88 7.57
CA HIS A 7 43.74 -63.19 8.05
C HIS A 7 42.35 -63.05 8.75
N HIS A 8 41.33 -63.89 8.46
CA HIS A 8 40.81 -65.07 9.24
C HIS A 8 40.29 -64.76 10.69
N ARG A 9 39.08 -65.20 11.16
CA ARG A 9 38.35 -66.49 10.96
C ARG A 9 36.79 -66.41 11.07
N HIS A 10 36.11 -67.24 10.26
CA HIS A 10 34.84 -68.01 10.44
C HIS A 10 33.59 -67.50 11.23
N GLY A 11 32.41 -67.49 10.53
CA GLY A 11 31.05 -67.77 11.09
C GLY A 11 30.64 -69.24 10.83
N PRO A 12 29.38 -69.62 10.46
CA PRO A 12 28.15 -68.82 10.23
C PRO A 12 26.81 -69.56 10.63
N LEU A 13 25.68 -69.21 9.98
CA LEU A 13 24.34 -69.89 9.87
C LEU A 13 23.28 -69.55 10.96
N ALA A 14 21.95 -69.50 10.74
CA ALA A 14 21.02 -69.29 9.61
C ALA A 14 19.67 -69.96 9.98
N SER A 15 18.53 -69.25 9.81
CA SER A 15 17.29 -69.69 9.10
C SER A 15 15.99 -69.25 9.79
N LEU A 16 14.76 -69.24 9.22
CA LEU A 16 14.17 -69.02 7.86
C LEU A 16 12.62 -69.19 8.05
N LEU A 17 11.78 -68.80 7.07
CA LEU A 17 10.29 -68.96 7.01
C LEU A 17 9.42 -68.00 7.87
N ARG A 18 8.10 -67.83 7.61
CA ARG A 18 7.28 -67.59 6.37
C ARG A 18 5.76 -67.58 6.75
N LEU A 19 4.97 -66.76 6.05
CA LEU A 19 3.50 -66.87 5.80
C LEU A 19 2.44 -66.65 6.92
N LEU A 20 1.57 -65.65 6.64
CA LEU A 20 0.09 -65.69 6.55
C LEU A 20 -0.80 -66.25 7.70
N ALA A 21 -1.44 -65.30 8.40
CA ALA A 21 -2.91 -65.05 8.46
C ALA A 21 -3.90 -65.93 9.27
N ALA A 22 -4.82 -65.19 9.92
CA ALA A 22 -6.19 -65.52 10.39
C ALA A 22 -6.39 -66.29 11.71
N GLY A 23 -7.28 -65.77 12.58
CA GLY A 23 -7.94 -66.57 13.64
C GLY A 23 -8.23 -65.92 15.00
N SER A 24 -9.22 -65.01 15.07
CA SER A 24 -10.17 -64.80 16.18
C SER A 24 -9.72 -64.63 17.66
N ALA A 25 -9.97 -63.42 18.17
CA ALA A 25 -10.56 -63.05 19.48
C ALA A 25 -10.48 -63.99 20.71
N THR A 26 -10.09 -63.44 21.88
CA THR A 26 -11.03 -62.93 22.92
C THR A 26 -10.25 -62.07 23.95
N ALA A 27 -10.93 -61.12 24.59
CA ALA A 27 -10.34 -60.06 25.42
C ALA A 27 -9.90 -60.50 26.84
N LEU A 28 -8.92 -59.78 27.41
CA LEU A 28 -9.02 -59.24 28.77
C LEU A 28 -8.02 -58.08 29.02
N LEU A 29 -8.54 -57.07 29.72
CA LEU A 29 -7.95 -55.79 30.11
C LEU A 29 -6.53 -55.86 30.71
N LEU A 30 -5.65 -54.97 30.24
CA LEU A 30 -4.65 -54.32 31.10
C LEU A 30 -4.62 -52.82 30.83
N ALA A 31 -4.83 -52.05 31.89
CA ALA A 31 -4.71 -50.59 31.90
C ALA A 31 -3.29 -50.16 32.32
N ALA A 32 -3.03 -48.86 32.16
CA ALA A 32 -1.88 -48.09 32.68
C ALA A 32 -0.50 -48.33 32.01
N CYS A 33 -0.15 -47.39 31.13
CA CYS A 33 1.01 -46.52 31.35
C CYS A 33 0.89 -45.22 30.51
N GLY A 34 -0.27 -44.55 30.62
CA GLY A 34 -0.50 -43.22 30.02
C GLY A 34 0.00 -42.11 30.94
N GLY A 35 1.31 -41.90 31.00
CA GLY A 35 1.94 -40.82 31.76
C GLY A 35 1.91 -39.48 31.01
N GLY A 36 0.71 -38.95 30.76
CA GLY A 36 0.58 -37.58 30.25
C GLY A 36 1.05 -36.59 31.30
N ALA A 37 1.95 -35.66 30.93
CA ALA A 37 2.27 -34.53 31.78
C ALA A 37 0.98 -33.75 32.09
N GLY A 38 0.82 -33.32 33.33
CA GLY A 38 -0.40 -32.63 33.76
C GLY A 38 -0.67 -31.41 32.88
N VAL A 39 -1.88 -31.33 32.32
CA VAL A 39 -2.33 -30.18 31.55
C VAL A 39 -2.37 -28.98 32.49
N ALA A 40 -1.37 -28.11 32.40
CA ALA A 40 -1.39 -26.82 33.05
C ALA A 40 -2.43 -25.96 32.30
N GLY A 41 -3.66 -25.96 32.78
CA GLY A 41 -4.67 -25.00 32.34
C GLY A 41 -4.14 -23.57 32.50
N ASN A 42 -4.60 -22.65 31.65
CA ASN A 42 -4.15 -21.26 31.67
C ASN A 42 -4.14 -20.72 33.12
N PRO A 43 -3.00 -20.20 33.62
CA PRO A 43 -2.90 -19.78 35.01
C PRO A 43 -3.88 -18.63 35.27
N ASN A 44 -4.96 -18.96 35.99
CA ASN A 44 -5.98 -18.01 36.40
C ASN A 44 -5.43 -17.08 37.49
N LEU A 45 -4.63 -16.10 37.08
CA LEU A 45 -4.18 -15.00 37.90
C LEU A 45 -5.12 -13.81 37.65
N GLY A 46 -6.35 -13.94 38.14
CA GLY A 46 -7.30 -12.82 38.16
C GLY A 46 -6.65 -11.61 38.83
N GLY A 47 -6.42 -10.55 38.04
CA GLY A 47 -5.91 -9.25 38.49
C GLY A 47 -6.92 -8.48 39.34
N GLY A 48 -7.52 -9.14 40.32
CA GLY A 48 -8.44 -8.54 41.27
C GLY A 48 -7.72 -7.44 42.04
N LYS A 49 -8.47 -6.36 42.34
CA LYS A 49 -8.06 -5.39 43.36
C LYS A 49 -7.70 -6.16 44.63
N ALA A 50 -6.64 -5.73 45.32
CA ALA A 50 -6.27 -6.33 46.61
C ALA A 50 -7.48 -6.27 47.57
N GLY A 51 -8.12 -7.43 47.82
CA GLY A 51 -9.36 -7.53 48.59
C GLY A 51 -10.47 -8.39 47.99
N VAL A 52 -10.40 -8.84 46.72
CA VAL A 52 -11.39 -9.79 46.17
C VAL A 52 -11.24 -11.17 46.84
N SER A 53 -12.33 -11.75 47.33
CA SER A 53 -12.31 -13.06 47.99
C SER A 53 -12.08 -14.21 47.00
N ALA A 54 -11.43 -15.27 47.47
CA ALA A 54 -11.40 -16.54 46.75
C ALA A 54 -12.79 -17.18 46.75
N TYR A 55 -13.14 -17.85 45.64
CA TYR A 55 -14.39 -18.59 45.54
C TYR A 55 -14.47 -19.69 46.62
N SER A 56 -15.61 -19.79 47.29
CA SER A 56 -15.80 -20.68 48.46
C SER A 56 -17.07 -21.55 48.40
N GLY A 57 -17.80 -21.50 47.29
CA GLY A 57 -18.95 -22.36 47.03
C GLY A 57 -18.56 -23.76 46.51
N PRO A 58 -19.55 -24.58 46.11
CA PRO A 58 -19.32 -25.90 45.52
C PRO A 58 -18.44 -25.84 44.27
N PRO A 59 -17.51 -26.81 44.04
CA PRO A 59 -16.69 -26.81 42.84
C PRO A 59 -17.53 -26.96 41.55
N PRO A 60 -17.00 -26.54 40.38
CA PRO A 60 -17.57 -26.88 39.08
C PRO A 60 -17.86 -28.38 38.93
N GLN A 61 -19.05 -28.72 38.44
CA GLN A 61 -19.46 -30.11 38.21
C GLN A 61 -19.03 -30.68 36.85
N THR A 62 -18.65 -29.83 35.90
CA THR A 62 -18.19 -30.20 34.55
C THR A 62 -17.04 -29.30 34.10
N ASP A 63 -16.27 -29.77 33.11
CA ASP A 63 -15.19 -28.99 32.50
C ASP A 63 -15.71 -27.70 31.84
N ASP A 64 -16.94 -27.72 31.32
CA ASP A 64 -17.62 -26.55 30.76
C ASP A 64 -17.97 -25.49 31.84
N ILE A 65 -18.42 -25.92 33.03
CA ILE A 65 -18.62 -25.00 34.17
C ILE A 65 -17.26 -24.45 34.65
N GLN A 66 -16.18 -25.24 34.56
CA GLN A 66 -14.82 -24.79 34.87
C GLN A 66 -14.30 -23.78 33.83
N ALA A 67 -14.65 -23.95 32.54
CA ALA A 67 -14.36 -23.00 31.47
C ALA A 67 -15.13 -21.68 31.64
N PHE A 68 -16.45 -21.73 31.87
CA PHE A 68 -17.26 -20.58 32.24
C PHE A 68 -16.69 -19.84 33.46
N MET A 69 -16.32 -20.59 34.49
CA MET A 69 -15.74 -20.03 35.72
C MET A 69 -14.47 -19.22 35.39
N GLY A 70 -13.57 -19.84 34.62
CA GLY A 70 -12.29 -19.25 34.20
C GLY A 70 -12.46 -18.01 33.33
N ALA A 71 -13.22 -18.13 32.24
CA ALA A 71 -13.28 -17.14 31.17
C ALA A 71 -14.27 -15.99 31.43
N VAL A 72 -15.46 -16.27 31.99
CA VAL A 72 -16.52 -15.25 32.19
C VAL A 72 -16.66 -14.88 33.66
N TRP A 73 -16.97 -15.85 34.53
CA TRP A 73 -17.41 -15.56 35.91
C TRP A 73 -16.39 -14.77 36.73
N ASN A 74 -15.09 -15.10 36.61
CA ASN A 74 -14.01 -14.38 37.29
C ASN A 74 -13.87 -12.90 36.89
N ASN A 75 -14.44 -12.49 35.75
CA ASN A 75 -14.39 -11.12 35.25
C ASN A 75 -15.66 -10.31 35.55
N VAL A 76 -16.78 -10.98 35.86
CA VAL A 76 -18.09 -10.35 36.10
C VAL A 76 -18.55 -10.38 37.58
N ARG A 77 -17.91 -11.18 38.44
CA ARG A 77 -18.26 -11.25 39.88
C ARG A 77 -17.90 -9.96 40.65
N ARG A 78 -18.42 -9.83 41.88
CA ARG A 78 -18.33 -8.59 42.67
C ARG A 78 -16.86 -8.21 42.96
N GLY A 79 -16.54 -6.92 42.78
CA GLY A 79 -15.20 -6.36 42.99
C GLY A 79 -14.17 -6.63 41.87
N THR A 80 -14.58 -7.26 40.77
CA THR A 80 -13.72 -7.54 39.60
C THR A 80 -13.89 -6.49 38.49
N THR A 81 -13.33 -6.71 37.30
CA THR A 81 -13.25 -5.69 36.24
C THR A 81 -14.61 -5.18 35.79
N ALA A 82 -15.57 -6.07 35.52
CA ALA A 82 -16.91 -5.67 35.07
C ALA A 82 -17.95 -5.55 36.19
N ASP A 83 -17.60 -5.90 37.44
CA ASP A 83 -18.40 -5.78 38.69
C ASP A 83 -19.92 -6.07 38.61
N CYS A 84 -20.35 -6.88 37.63
CA CYS A 84 -21.77 -7.18 37.40
C CYS A 84 -22.43 -7.85 38.62
N GLY A 85 -21.64 -8.58 39.42
CA GLY A 85 -22.03 -9.18 40.69
C GLY A 85 -22.47 -8.16 41.77
N ALA A 86 -22.30 -6.85 41.55
CA ALA A 86 -22.97 -5.81 42.34
C ALA A 86 -24.50 -5.85 42.18
N CYS A 87 -25.01 -6.24 41.00
CA CYS A 87 -26.44 -6.29 40.68
C CYS A 87 -26.94 -7.70 40.30
N HIS A 88 -26.06 -8.60 39.84
CA HIS A 88 -26.38 -9.95 39.35
C HIS A 88 -25.85 -11.06 40.29
N GLY A 89 -25.65 -10.73 41.56
CA GLY A 89 -25.22 -11.64 42.62
C GLY A 89 -26.36 -12.51 43.18
N ALA A 90 -26.05 -13.36 44.16
CA ALA A 90 -26.94 -14.43 44.63
C ALA A 90 -28.28 -13.96 45.23
N ASN A 91 -28.32 -12.74 45.77
CA ASN A 91 -29.48 -12.15 46.46
C ASN A 91 -30.00 -10.88 45.76
N ASP A 92 -29.57 -10.65 44.52
CA ASP A 92 -29.75 -9.38 43.79
C ASP A 92 -30.72 -9.58 42.60
N GLN A 93 -30.53 -8.85 41.49
CA GLN A 93 -31.44 -8.83 40.35
C GLN A 93 -31.16 -9.96 39.34
N SER A 94 -32.21 -10.72 39.00
CA SER A 94 -32.17 -11.72 37.91
C SER A 94 -31.84 -11.09 36.55
N PRO A 95 -31.02 -11.72 35.69
CA PRO A 95 -30.41 -13.05 35.83
C PRO A 95 -29.20 -13.08 36.78
N LEU A 96 -29.07 -14.13 37.59
CA LEU A 96 -28.08 -14.25 38.67
C LEU A 96 -26.75 -14.88 38.23
N PHE A 97 -26.26 -14.51 37.04
CA PHE A 97 -25.07 -15.12 36.40
C PHE A 97 -23.73 -14.78 37.08
N ALA A 98 -23.71 -13.79 37.97
CA ALA A 98 -22.52 -13.35 38.70
C ALA A 98 -22.60 -13.66 40.22
N ARG A 99 -23.45 -14.62 40.61
CA ARG A 99 -23.56 -15.12 41.99
C ARG A 99 -22.28 -15.79 42.47
N GLU A 100 -21.94 -15.62 43.74
CA GLU A 100 -20.69 -16.13 44.34
C GLU A 100 -20.86 -17.32 45.30
N ASP A 101 -22.10 -17.74 45.54
CA ASP A 101 -22.42 -18.87 46.44
C ASP A 101 -22.37 -20.24 45.74
N ASP A 102 -22.71 -20.31 44.45
CA ASP A 102 -22.72 -21.55 43.67
C ASP A 102 -22.47 -21.28 42.18
N ILE A 103 -21.31 -21.72 41.68
CA ILE A 103 -20.85 -21.54 40.30
C ILE A 103 -21.71 -22.32 39.30
N ASN A 104 -22.26 -23.46 39.72
CA ASN A 104 -23.08 -24.32 38.85
C ASN A 104 -24.40 -23.62 38.54
N ARG A 105 -25.00 -22.94 39.54
CA ARG A 105 -26.18 -22.08 39.37
C ARG A 105 -25.86 -20.77 38.65
N ALA A 106 -24.62 -20.27 38.75
CA ALA A 106 -24.18 -19.09 38.00
C ALA A 106 -24.14 -19.40 36.50
N TYR A 107 -23.59 -20.56 36.15
CA TYR A 107 -23.57 -21.13 34.80
C TYR A 107 -24.98 -21.37 34.24
N GLU A 108 -25.88 -21.98 35.02
CA GLU A 108 -27.30 -22.15 34.63
C GLU A 108 -27.96 -20.81 34.25
N ALA A 109 -27.70 -19.75 35.02
CA ALA A 109 -28.21 -18.41 34.74
C ALA A 109 -27.49 -17.72 33.55
N ALA A 110 -26.21 -18.01 33.32
CA ALA A 110 -25.44 -17.49 32.19
C ALA A 110 -25.93 -18.06 30.85
N ASN A 111 -26.26 -19.35 30.80
CA ASN A 111 -26.82 -20.02 29.61
C ASN A 111 -28.16 -19.43 29.13
N ALA A 112 -28.87 -18.65 29.97
CA ALA A 112 -30.07 -17.94 29.58
C ALA A 112 -29.80 -16.57 28.89
N VAL A 113 -28.55 -16.08 28.91
CA VAL A 113 -28.17 -14.75 28.39
C VAL A 113 -26.92 -14.75 27.49
N VAL A 114 -26.27 -15.90 27.33
CA VAL A 114 -25.11 -16.11 26.46
C VAL A 114 -25.47 -17.08 25.35
N ARG A 115 -24.95 -16.82 24.14
CA ARG A 115 -24.91 -17.74 23.01
C ARG A 115 -23.46 -18.10 22.74
N LEU A 116 -23.10 -19.38 22.81
CA LEU A 116 -21.73 -19.84 22.53
C LEU A 116 -21.46 -19.99 21.03
N ASP A 117 -22.53 -20.24 20.25
CA ASP A 117 -22.56 -20.31 18.79
C ASP A 117 -22.47 -18.94 18.11
N ASP A 118 -22.90 -17.87 18.80
CA ASP A 118 -22.78 -16.49 18.36
C ASP A 118 -22.52 -15.53 19.54
N PRO A 119 -21.28 -15.48 20.04
CA PRO A 119 -20.91 -14.66 21.19
C PRO A 119 -21.32 -13.18 21.07
N PRO A 120 -21.15 -12.48 19.92
CA PRO A 120 -21.58 -11.09 19.77
C PRO A 120 -23.07 -10.81 20.01
N SER A 121 -23.99 -11.72 19.65
CA SER A 121 -25.44 -11.50 19.88
C SER A 121 -25.94 -11.95 21.26
N SER A 122 -25.03 -12.40 22.14
CA SER A 122 -25.35 -12.66 23.54
C SER A 122 -26.05 -11.46 24.17
N LEU A 123 -27.09 -11.70 24.97
CA LEU A 123 -27.80 -10.63 25.67
C LEU A 123 -26.85 -9.88 26.62
N LEU A 124 -25.87 -10.58 27.19
CA LEU A 124 -24.81 -9.97 28.00
C LEU A 124 -23.98 -8.94 27.21
N VAL A 125 -23.57 -9.25 25.98
CA VAL A 125 -22.80 -8.34 25.10
C VAL A 125 -23.67 -7.17 24.65
N THR A 126 -24.82 -7.45 24.05
CA THR A 126 -25.70 -6.43 23.45
C THR A 126 -26.26 -5.45 24.48
N LYS A 127 -26.46 -5.85 25.74
CA LYS A 127 -26.83 -4.94 26.82
C LYS A 127 -25.72 -3.96 27.18
N VAL A 128 -24.48 -4.44 27.28
CA VAL A 128 -23.33 -3.59 27.64
C VAL A 128 -22.97 -2.65 26.49
N ALA A 129 -23.02 -3.14 25.24
CA ALA A 129 -22.93 -2.31 24.04
C ALA A 129 -23.99 -1.19 24.01
N GLY A 130 -25.20 -1.47 24.50
CA GLY A 130 -26.28 -0.50 24.68
C GLY A 130 -26.15 0.43 25.89
N GLY A 131 -24.98 0.50 26.54
CA GLY A 131 -24.71 1.41 27.66
C GLY A 131 -24.92 0.84 29.06
N HIS A 132 -25.32 -0.43 29.21
CA HIS A 132 -25.56 -1.02 30.53
C HIS A 132 -24.24 -1.44 31.20
N HIS A 133 -23.73 -0.62 32.13
CA HIS A 133 -22.61 -0.97 33.01
C HIS A 133 -21.27 -1.27 32.30
N CYS A 134 -20.92 -0.52 31.25
CA CYS A 134 -19.54 -0.52 30.75
C CYS A 134 -18.61 0.19 31.75
N TRP A 135 -17.51 -0.46 32.13
CA TRP A 135 -16.54 0.03 33.11
C TRP A 135 -15.43 0.91 32.49
N LEU A 136 -15.36 0.99 31.16
CA LEU A 136 -14.38 1.81 30.44
C LEU A 136 -14.85 3.26 30.23
N GLY A 137 -16.15 3.48 30.07
CA GLY A 137 -16.74 4.77 29.76
C GLY A 137 -18.18 4.65 29.22
N GLY A 138 -18.78 5.78 28.88
CA GLY A 138 -20.14 5.85 28.31
C GLY A 138 -20.20 6.34 26.85
N ASP A 139 -19.05 6.66 26.26
CA ASP A 139 -18.91 7.00 24.84
C ASP A 139 -18.89 5.74 23.95
N THR A 140 -19.18 5.91 22.66
CA THR A 140 -19.32 4.80 21.71
C THR A 140 -18.09 3.89 21.63
N ALA A 141 -16.88 4.44 21.73
CA ALA A 141 -15.65 3.66 21.69
C ALA A 141 -15.50 2.79 22.94
N SER A 142 -15.72 3.37 24.13
CA SER A 142 -15.74 2.62 25.39
C SER A 142 -16.81 1.52 25.40
N LEU A 143 -18.03 1.81 24.93
CA LEU A 143 -19.12 0.83 24.86
C LEU A 143 -18.79 -0.34 23.92
N GLY A 144 -18.20 -0.03 22.75
CA GLY A 144 -17.71 -1.04 21.81
C GLY A 144 -16.61 -1.91 22.42
N ALA A 145 -15.61 -1.32 23.07
CA ALA A 145 -14.53 -2.05 23.72
C ALA A 145 -15.02 -2.96 24.87
N CYS A 146 -15.98 -2.50 25.69
CA CYS A 146 -16.63 -3.34 26.69
C CYS A 146 -17.38 -4.54 26.06
N ALA A 147 -18.05 -4.33 24.93
CA ALA A 147 -18.76 -5.39 24.20
C ALA A 147 -17.80 -6.41 23.57
N ASP A 148 -16.71 -5.96 22.96
CA ASP A 148 -15.64 -6.82 22.44
C ASP A 148 -14.99 -7.66 23.55
N ILE A 149 -14.68 -7.07 24.70
CA ILE A 149 -14.08 -7.78 25.84
C ILE A 149 -15.00 -8.91 26.35
N ILE A 150 -16.30 -8.65 26.49
CA ILE A 150 -17.27 -9.69 26.89
C ILE A 150 -17.41 -10.76 25.80
N THR A 151 -17.39 -10.36 24.53
CA THR A 151 -17.38 -11.29 23.39
C THR A 151 -16.19 -12.25 23.48
N GLN A 152 -14.99 -11.72 23.77
CA GLN A 152 -13.78 -12.51 23.95
C GLN A 152 -13.88 -13.45 25.17
N TRP A 153 -14.48 -13.03 26.29
CA TRP A 153 -14.73 -13.91 27.44
C TRP A 153 -15.65 -15.08 27.09
N ILE A 154 -16.68 -14.84 26.28
CA ILE A 154 -17.61 -15.88 25.83
C ILE A 154 -16.94 -16.81 24.80
N GLN A 155 -16.12 -16.28 23.88
CA GLN A 155 -15.32 -17.09 22.96
C GLN A 155 -14.33 -18.00 23.70
N ASN A 156 -13.64 -17.47 24.71
CA ASN A 156 -12.72 -18.23 25.56
C ASN A 156 -13.44 -19.29 26.42
N TRP A 157 -14.73 -19.10 26.73
CA TRP A 157 -15.57 -20.14 27.33
C TRP A 157 -15.94 -21.20 26.28
N ALA A 158 -16.36 -20.81 25.08
CA ALA A 158 -16.73 -21.74 24.00
C ALA A 158 -15.57 -22.63 23.52
N ASN A 159 -14.32 -22.17 23.61
CA ASN A 159 -13.13 -23.00 23.31
C ASN A 159 -12.01 -22.82 24.37
N PRO A 160 -12.08 -23.56 25.50
CA PRO A 160 -11.12 -23.40 26.61
C PRO A 160 -9.73 -23.97 26.31
N ASP A 161 -9.63 -24.96 25.42
CA ASP A 161 -8.37 -25.65 25.09
C ASP A 161 -7.59 -24.96 23.96
N GLY A 162 -8.15 -23.93 23.31
CA GLY A 162 -7.56 -23.29 22.13
C GLY A 162 -7.45 -24.23 20.92
N ALA A 163 -8.17 -25.35 20.95
CA ALA A 163 -8.11 -26.41 19.97
C ALA A 163 -8.89 -26.02 18.70
N ALA A 164 -8.25 -25.20 17.86
CA ALA A 164 -8.60 -24.99 16.46
C ALA A 164 -10.06 -24.62 16.12
N SER A 165 -10.78 -23.91 16.99
CA SER A 165 -11.95 -23.14 16.54
C SER A 165 -11.51 -21.71 16.23
N ALA A 166 -11.45 -21.42 14.95
CA ALA A 166 -11.69 -20.11 14.41
C ALA A 166 -12.77 -19.32 15.18
N ARG A 167 -12.66 -17.99 15.17
CA ARG A 167 -13.85 -17.14 15.08
C ARG A 167 -14.54 -17.48 13.76
N GLU A 168 -15.47 -18.43 13.77
CA GLU A 168 -16.22 -18.81 12.57
C GLU A 168 -17.27 -17.73 12.30
N VAL A 169 -17.14 -17.04 11.17
CA VAL A 169 -18.05 -15.97 10.79
C VAL A 169 -19.29 -16.60 10.18
N GLN A 170 -20.28 -16.88 11.02
CA GLN A 170 -21.57 -17.41 10.58
C GLN A 170 -22.28 -16.38 9.70
N LEU A 171 -22.35 -16.65 8.39
CA LEU A 171 -23.09 -15.84 7.44
C LEU A 171 -24.59 -15.86 7.77
N ARG A 172 -25.24 -14.70 7.66
CA ARG A 172 -26.68 -14.56 7.91
C ARG A 172 -27.40 -13.95 6.70
N PRO A 173 -28.63 -14.38 6.41
CA PRO A 173 -29.49 -13.68 5.44
C PRO A 173 -29.62 -12.20 5.84
N PRO A 174 -29.24 -11.25 4.97
CA PRO A 174 -29.46 -9.84 5.25
C PRO A 174 -30.95 -9.48 5.11
N VAL A 175 -31.35 -8.36 5.70
CA VAL A 175 -32.70 -7.81 5.48
C VAL A 175 -32.81 -7.38 4.02
N ILE A 176 -33.77 -7.97 3.30
CA ILE A 176 -34.00 -7.65 1.89
C ILE A 176 -34.48 -6.21 1.75
N LYS A 177 -33.76 -5.44 0.92
CA LYS A 177 -34.09 -4.07 0.53
C LYS A 177 -34.18 -3.99 -0.99
N GLU A 178 -35.20 -3.31 -1.49
CA GLU A 178 -35.21 -2.86 -2.89
C GLU A 178 -34.22 -1.70 -3.03
N VAL A 179 -33.62 -1.55 -4.21
CA VAL A 179 -32.64 -0.49 -4.45
C VAL A 179 -33.30 0.89 -4.42
N GLY A 180 -32.64 1.84 -3.78
CA GLY A 180 -33.03 3.24 -3.72
C GLY A 180 -33.20 3.90 -5.09
N GLN A 181 -34.05 4.93 -5.12
CA GLN A 181 -34.27 5.76 -6.30
C GLN A 181 -33.17 6.84 -6.43
N SER A 182 -32.85 7.25 -7.66
CA SER A 182 -31.72 8.12 -7.97
C SER A 182 -32.03 9.12 -9.10
N ARG A 183 -31.16 10.11 -9.29
CA ARG A 183 -31.28 11.12 -10.36
C ARG A 183 -30.35 10.83 -11.52
N ALA A 184 -30.92 10.35 -12.62
CA ALA A 184 -30.21 10.27 -13.90
C ALA A 184 -29.91 11.67 -14.45
N PHE A 185 -28.72 11.87 -15.01
CA PHE A 185 -28.40 13.09 -15.77
C PHE A 185 -29.28 13.17 -17.03
N PRO A 186 -29.97 14.30 -17.28
CA PRO A 186 -30.70 14.51 -18.52
C PRO A 186 -29.83 14.35 -19.77
N ALA A 187 -30.44 13.96 -20.89
CA ALA A 187 -29.76 14.04 -22.19
C ALA A 187 -29.56 15.51 -22.64
N ASP A 188 -30.38 16.43 -22.12
CA ASP A 188 -30.32 17.86 -22.39
C ASP A 188 -29.39 18.58 -21.38
N PRO A 189 -28.27 19.18 -21.82
CA PRO A 189 -27.34 19.90 -20.95
C PRO A 189 -27.84 21.28 -20.48
N THR A 190 -29.01 21.76 -20.91
CA THR A 190 -29.48 23.14 -20.65
C THR A 190 -29.46 23.54 -19.17
N LEU A 191 -29.83 22.64 -18.25
CA LEU A 191 -29.75 22.93 -16.80
C LEU A 191 -28.30 23.11 -16.32
N PHE A 192 -27.38 22.28 -16.80
CA PHE A 192 -25.95 22.41 -16.49
C PHE A 192 -25.35 23.68 -17.10
N GLN A 193 -25.72 24.03 -18.33
CA GLN A 193 -25.30 25.26 -19.00
C GLN A 193 -25.62 26.49 -18.14
N LEU A 194 -26.91 26.67 -17.83
CA LEU A 194 -27.45 27.90 -17.25
C LEU A 194 -27.12 28.06 -15.75
N LEU A 195 -26.99 26.96 -15.01
CA LEU A 195 -26.89 27.01 -13.54
C LEU A 195 -25.46 26.81 -13.02
N LEU A 196 -24.56 26.20 -13.80
CA LEU A 196 -23.21 25.84 -13.33
C LEU A 196 -22.11 26.18 -14.33
N HIS A 197 -22.26 25.82 -15.60
CA HIS A 197 -21.19 25.95 -16.60
C HIS A 197 -20.88 27.41 -16.93
N GLU A 198 -21.86 28.15 -17.44
CA GLU A 198 -21.69 29.56 -17.82
C GLU A 198 -21.48 30.52 -16.62
N PRO A 199 -22.21 30.41 -15.48
CA PRO A 199 -22.04 31.36 -14.39
C PRO A 199 -20.79 31.12 -13.53
N ILE A 200 -20.26 29.88 -13.46
CA ILE A 200 -19.20 29.53 -12.50
C ILE A 200 -18.01 28.87 -13.20
N LEU A 201 -18.21 27.74 -13.91
CA LEU A 201 -17.10 26.94 -14.42
C LEU A 201 -16.30 27.69 -15.51
N THR A 202 -16.96 28.41 -16.41
CA THR A 202 -16.26 29.18 -17.45
C THR A 202 -15.53 30.41 -16.92
N GLU A 203 -16.02 31.02 -15.83
CA GLU A 203 -15.36 32.18 -15.21
C GLU A 203 -14.14 31.74 -14.39
N PHE A 204 -14.31 30.78 -13.48
CA PHE A 204 -13.28 30.46 -12.47
C PHE A 204 -12.43 29.24 -12.80
N CYS A 205 -12.89 28.31 -13.65
CA CYS A 205 -12.20 27.04 -13.91
C CYS A 205 -11.60 26.93 -15.32
N ALA A 206 -12.10 27.65 -16.32
CA ALA A 206 -11.65 27.54 -17.71
C ALA A 206 -10.16 27.87 -17.94
N GLY A 207 -9.55 28.64 -17.04
CA GLY A 207 -8.11 28.95 -17.07
C GLY A 207 -7.18 27.71 -16.97
N CYS A 208 -7.70 26.57 -16.49
CA CYS A 208 -7.02 25.27 -16.53
C CYS A 208 -7.89 24.15 -17.14
N HIS A 209 -9.20 24.11 -16.84
CA HIS A 209 -10.10 23.02 -17.21
C HIS A 209 -10.87 23.24 -18.53
N SER A 210 -10.27 23.97 -19.48
CA SER A 210 -10.67 24.04 -20.89
C SER A 210 -9.59 23.41 -21.77
N SER A 211 -9.96 22.74 -22.86
CA SER A 211 -8.98 22.20 -23.83
C SER A 211 -8.17 23.29 -24.54
N THR A 212 -8.63 24.55 -24.49
CA THR A 212 -7.95 25.72 -25.06
C THR A 212 -7.15 26.54 -24.04
N ALA A 213 -7.04 26.07 -22.79
CA ALA A 213 -6.29 26.77 -21.75
C ALA A 213 -4.77 26.74 -22.01
N ALA A 214 -4.07 27.82 -21.66
CA ALA A 214 -2.60 27.89 -21.77
C ALA A 214 -1.87 26.85 -20.86
N LYS A 215 -2.58 26.32 -19.86
CA LYS A 215 -2.19 25.16 -19.05
C LYS A 215 -3.39 24.22 -18.93
N ALA A 216 -3.72 23.54 -20.03
CA ALA A 216 -4.88 22.64 -20.10
C ALA A 216 -4.68 21.39 -19.23
N GLU A 217 -5.53 21.23 -18.22
CA GLU A 217 -5.54 20.13 -17.27
C GLU A 217 -6.86 19.36 -17.36
N GLN A 218 -6.79 18.03 -17.52
CA GLN A 218 -7.99 17.20 -17.55
C GLN A 218 -8.58 17.00 -16.14
N PRO A 219 -9.90 16.80 -16.01
CA PRO A 219 -10.93 16.79 -17.06
C PRO A 219 -11.39 18.19 -17.50
N PHE A 220 -11.85 18.33 -18.74
CA PHE A 220 -12.24 19.61 -19.35
C PHE A 220 -13.72 19.99 -19.09
N PHE A 221 -14.15 20.06 -17.82
CA PHE A 221 -15.53 20.43 -17.47
C PHE A 221 -15.87 21.92 -17.64
N ALA A 222 -14.87 22.75 -17.95
CA ALA A 222 -15.02 24.18 -18.22
C ALA A 222 -14.69 24.54 -19.69
N ASP A 223 -14.76 23.54 -20.59
CA ASP A 223 -14.54 23.74 -22.02
C ASP A 223 -15.62 24.63 -22.64
N ALA A 224 -15.25 25.43 -23.65
CA ALA A 224 -16.21 26.24 -24.40
C ALA A 224 -17.22 25.41 -25.22
N SER A 225 -16.92 24.13 -25.50
CA SER A 225 -17.91 23.19 -26.02
C SER A 225 -18.73 22.60 -24.88
N LEU A 226 -19.97 23.08 -24.74
CA LEU A 226 -20.92 22.60 -23.74
C LEU A 226 -21.06 21.07 -23.71
N ALA A 227 -21.04 20.41 -24.86
CA ALA A 227 -21.11 18.95 -24.93
C ALA A 227 -19.91 18.28 -24.23
N ARG A 228 -18.68 18.71 -24.53
CA ARG A 228 -17.46 18.20 -23.87
C ARG A 228 -17.43 18.54 -22.38
N ALA A 229 -17.83 19.77 -22.03
CA ALA A 229 -17.92 20.22 -20.66
C ALA A 229 -18.91 19.36 -19.84
N TYR A 230 -20.09 19.10 -20.40
CA TYR A 230 -21.12 18.29 -19.76
C TYR A 230 -20.71 16.82 -19.64
N ASP A 231 -20.12 16.22 -20.67
CA ASP A 231 -19.59 14.85 -20.62
C ASP A 231 -18.49 14.70 -19.56
N ALA A 232 -17.58 15.69 -19.46
CA ALA A 232 -16.55 15.73 -18.43
C ALA A 232 -17.10 15.97 -17.00
N ALA A 233 -18.17 16.76 -16.86
CA ALA A 233 -18.78 17.09 -15.58
C ALA A 233 -19.66 15.95 -15.02
N LYS A 234 -20.33 15.17 -15.87
CA LYS A 234 -21.24 14.06 -15.50
C LYS A 234 -20.60 12.96 -14.63
N ALA A 235 -19.27 12.86 -14.57
CA ALA A 235 -18.55 11.92 -13.71
C ALA A 235 -18.01 12.56 -12.41
N ARG A 236 -18.31 13.85 -12.16
CA ARG A 236 -17.78 14.68 -11.06
C ARG A 236 -18.86 15.42 -10.27
N ILE A 237 -20.12 15.24 -10.65
CA ILE A 237 -21.31 15.80 -10.00
C ILE A 237 -22.16 14.62 -9.53
N ASP A 238 -22.55 14.65 -8.25
CA ASP A 238 -23.57 13.79 -7.66
C ASP A 238 -24.86 14.63 -7.56
N LEU A 239 -25.93 14.17 -8.21
CA LEU A 239 -27.21 14.88 -8.27
C LEU A 239 -28.10 14.57 -7.05
N ASP A 240 -27.90 13.42 -6.41
CA ASP A 240 -28.65 13.04 -5.21
C ASP A 240 -28.01 13.65 -3.96
N HIS A 241 -26.67 13.81 -3.98
CA HIS A 241 -25.89 14.41 -2.90
C HIS A 241 -24.94 15.52 -3.41
N PRO A 242 -25.48 16.70 -3.79
CA PRO A 242 -24.71 17.80 -4.36
C PRO A 242 -23.43 18.17 -3.59
N ALA A 243 -23.47 18.16 -2.26
CA ALA A 243 -22.34 18.43 -1.38
C ALA A 243 -21.12 17.51 -1.58
N GLN A 244 -21.35 16.28 -2.06
CA GLN A 244 -20.32 15.25 -2.29
C GLN A 244 -19.79 15.24 -3.73
N SER A 245 -20.33 16.12 -4.59
CA SER A 245 -19.79 16.32 -5.94
C SER A 245 -18.31 16.66 -5.87
N ARG A 246 -17.46 15.99 -6.66
CA ARG A 246 -16.01 16.22 -6.64
C ARG A 246 -15.63 17.67 -6.97
N LEU A 247 -16.48 18.41 -7.68
CA LEU A 247 -16.32 19.86 -7.90
C LEU A 247 -16.44 20.68 -6.59
N VAL A 248 -17.35 20.30 -5.69
CA VAL A 248 -17.55 20.92 -4.36
C VAL A 248 -16.42 20.53 -3.41
N VAL A 249 -16.18 19.21 -3.26
CA VAL A 249 -15.16 18.66 -2.35
C VAL A 249 -13.75 19.20 -2.68
N ARG A 250 -13.44 19.42 -3.98
CA ARG A 250 -12.14 19.99 -4.38
C ARG A 250 -11.90 21.41 -3.85
N LEU A 251 -12.94 22.23 -3.74
CA LEU A 251 -12.82 23.55 -3.14
C LEU A 251 -12.83 23.44 -1.61
N ARG A 252 -13.80 22.71 -1.06
CA ARG A 252 -14.07 22.64 0.39
C ARG A 252 -12.96 21.96 1.20
N GLU A 253 -12.41 20.85 0.70
CA GLU A 253 -11.46 20.00 1.43
C GLU A 253 -10.03 20.05 0.86
N ASP A 254 -9.89 20.04 -0.47
CA ASP A 254 -8.57 20.09 -1.13
C ASP A 254 -8.04 21.53 -1.31
N PHE A 255 -8.82 22.56 -0.93
CA PHE A 255 -8.50 24.00 -1.06
C PHE A 255 -8.03 24.41 -2.47
N HIS A 256 -8.63 23.82 -3.51
CA HIS A 256 -8.09 23.86 -4.86
C HIS A 256 -8.46 25.12 -5.64
N ASN A 257 -7.51 26.06 -5.76
CA ASN A 257 -7.62 27.25 -6.64
C ASN A 257 -8.89 28.10 -6.42
N CYS A 258 -9.27 28.27 -5.17
CA CYS A 258 -10.39 29.11 -4.73
C CYS A 258 -10.23 30.56 -5.23
N TRP A 259 -11.28 31.13 -5.82
CA TRP A 259 -11.30 32.53 -6.31
C TRP A 259 -11.57 33.55 -5.20
N SER A 260 -12.33 33.14 -4.18
CA SER A 260 -12.47 33.83 -2.90
C SER A 260 -12.26 32.86 -1.72
N ASP A 261 -13.08 32.89 -0.66
CA ASP A 261 -13.03 31.89 0.41
C ASP A 261 -13.43 30.49 -0.10
N CYS A 262 -12.69 29.45 0.29
CA CYS A 262 -12.92 28.10 -0.23
C CYS A 262 -14.25 27.48 0.21
N ALA A 263 -14.77 27.83 1.40
CA ALA A 263 -16.08 27.37 1.84
C ALA A 263 -17.17 28.05 1.01
N ASP A 264 -17.17 29.38 0.93
CA ASP A 264 -18.15 30.16 0.15
C ASP A 264 -18.19 29.74 -1.33
N ASN A 265 -17.03 29.56 -1.97
CA ASN A 265 -16.94 29.09 -3.36
C ASN A 265 -17.47 27.65 -3.53
N SER A 266 -17.27 26.78 -2.52
CA SER A 266 -17.78 25.40 -2.54
C SER A 266 -19.31 25.37 -2.37
N ASP A 267 -19.85 26.28 -1.55
CA ASP A 267 -21.28 26.45 -1.33
C ASP A 267 -21.96 27.00 -2.60
N GLU A 268 -21.29 27.89 -3.34
CA GLU A 268 -21.77 28.40 -4.65
C GLU A 268 -21.92 27.26 -5.68
N ILE A 269 -20.90 26.40 -5.84
CA ILE A 269 -21.00 25.22 -6.71
C ILE A 269 -22.03 24.21 -6.19
N GLN A 270 -22.12 24.00 -4.86
CA GLN A 270 -23.11 23.09 -4.29
C GLN A 270 -24.53 23.57 -4.59
N ALA A 271 -24.83 24.85 -4.36
CA ALA A 271 -26.14 25.45 -4.62
C ALA A 271 -26.54 25.38 -6.11
N ALA A 272 -25.58 25.57 -7.02
CA ALA A 272 -25.79 25.37 -8.45
C ALA A 272 -26.19 23.92 -8.78
N ILE A 273 -25.53 22.93 -8.18
CA ILE A 273 -25.83 21.50 -8.37
C ILE A 273 -27.18 21.13 -7.72
N GLU A 274 -27.49 21.68 -6.54
CA GLU A 274 -28.82 21.53 -5.89
C GLU A 274 -29.94 22.08 -6.79
N ALA A 275 -29.74 23.24 -7.43
CA ALA A 275 -30.71 23.84 -8.34
C ALA A 275 -30.91 23.03 -9.64
N ILE A 276 -29.88 22.33 -10.11
CA ILE A 276 -29.97 21.34 -11.21
C ILE A 276 -30.76 20.11 -10.74
N ALA A 277 -30.35 19.52 -9.61
CA ALA A 277 -30.96 18.32 -9.03
C ALA A 277 -32.45 18.47 -8.71
N ALA A 278 -32.86 19.65 -8.22
CA ALA A 278 -34.26 19.96 -7.90
C ALA A 278 -35.20 19.96 -9.12
N GLN A 279 -34.66 20.12 -10.34
CA GLN A 279 -35.43 20.12 -11.59
C GLN A 279 -35.39 18.77 -12.33
N ILE A 280 -34.57 17.83 -11.87
CA ILE A 280 -34.53 16.46 -12.36
C ILE A 280 -35.53 15.66 -11.51
N PRO A 281 -36.43 14.84 -12.09
CA PRO A 281 -37.25 13.93 -11.30
C PRO A 281 -36.38 12.85 -10.67
N VAL A 282 -36.74 12.34 -9.49
CA VAL A 282 -36.14 11.09 -9.01
C VAL A 282 -36.70 9.97 -9.90
N SER A 283 -35.83 9.28 -10.60
CA SER A 283 -36.17 8.06 -11.34
C SER A 283 -35.99 6.85 -10.43
N GLY A 284 -36.82 5.82 -10.61
CA GLY A 284 -36.43 4.49 -10.14
C GLY A 284 -35.15 4.02 -10.82
N ILE A 285 -34.63 2.88 -10.40
CA ILE A 285 -33.65 2.15 -11.20
C ILE A 285 -34.23 1.93 -12.61
N ASP A 286 -33.39 2.01 -13.64
CA ASP A 286 -33.84 1.75 -15.01
C ASP A 286 -34.46 0.34 -15.08
N GLU A 287 -35.73 0.26 -15.44
CA GLU A 287 -36.54 -0.97 -15.41
C GLU A 287 -36.00 -2.07 -16.36
N SER A 288 -35.08 -1.73 -17.27
CA SER A 288 -34.37 -2.69 -18.11
C SER A 288 -33.25 -3.44 -17.39
N LEU A 289 -32.75 -2.91 -16.27
CA LEU A 289 -31.63 -3.48 -15.51
C LEU A 289 -32.05 -4.78 -14.79
N VAL A 290 -31.32 -5.86 -15.03
CA VAL A 290 -31.36 -7.03 -14.15
C VAL A 290 -30.50 -6.70 -12.93
N VAL A 291 -31.11 -6.59 -11.74
CA VAL A 291 -30.43 -6.16 -10.51
C VAL A 291 -30.60 -7.14 -9.36
N SER A 292 -29.62 -7.15 -8.44
CA SER A 292 -29.77 -7.77 -7.12
C SER A 292 -30.59 -6.88 -6.19
N LYS A 293 -30.92 -7.41 -5.02
CA LYS A 293 -31.35 -6.60 -3.86
C LYS A 293 -30.19 -5.76 -3.33
N ALA A 294 -30.53 -4.69 -2.60
CA ALA A 294 -29.60 -3.69 -2.12
C ALA A 294 -29.06 -3.98 -0.72
N LEU A 295 -27.85 -3.49 -0.42
CA LEU A 295 -27.19 -3.58 0.89
C LEU A 295 -26.35 -2.34 1.17
N LYS A 296 -26.35 -1.88 2.42
CA LYS A 296 -25.33 -0.97 2.96
C LYS A 296 -24.15 -1.75 3.50
N LEU A 297 -23.01 -1.09 3.75
CA LEU A 297 -21.85 -1.76 4.34
C LEU A 297 -22.20 -2.37 5.72
N ALA A 298 -22.96 -1.64 6.54
CA ALA A 298 -23.45 -2.08 7.85
C ALA A 298 -24.50 -3.20 7.82
N ASP A 299 -25.08 -3.56 6.66
CA ASP A 299 -25.92 -4.76 6.53
C ASP A 299 -25.10 -6.05 6.37
N GLY A 300 -23.78 -5.92 6.20
CA GLY A 300 -22.88 -7.06 6.03
C GLY A 300 -22.58 -7.79 7.34
N THR A 301 -22.25 -9.08 7.23
CA THR A 301 -21.72 -9.84 8.36
C THR A 301 -20.26 -9.46 8.58
N VAL A 302 -19.89 -8.97 9.77
CA VAL A 302 -18.50 -8.56 10.08
C VAL A 302 -17.57 -9.78 9.97
N ALA A 303 -16.62 -9.70 9.02
CA ALA A 303 -15.71 -10.77 8.65
C ALA A 303 -14.33 -10.67 9.34
N SER A 304 -14.05 -9.55 10.01
CA SER A 304 -12.77 -9.27 10.65
C SER A 304 -12.43 -10.27 11.76
N GLY A 305 -11.20 -10.78 11.75
CA GLY A 305 -10.74 -11.82 12.68
C GLY A 305 -11.24 -13.23 12.37
N GLY A 306 -12.04 -13.42 11.31
CA GLY A 306 -12.52 -14.74 10.90
C GLY A 306 -11.36 -15.73 10.67
N ASN A 307 -11.47 -16.95 11.22
CA ASN A 307 -10.42 -17.98 11.17
C ASN A 307 -9.07 -17.64 11.82
N ARG A 308 -8.95 -16.58 12.61
CA ARG A 308 -7.72 -16.26 13.37
C ARG A 308 -7.45 -17.28 14.49
N TYR A 309 -6.18 -17.57 14.76
CA TYR A 309 -5.71 -18.24 15.98
C TYR A 309 -5.43 -17.18 17.06
N GLU A 310 -6.23 -17.21 18.12
CA GLU A 310 -6.24 -16.22 19.21
C GLU A 310 -5.96 -16.87 20.59
N ALA A 311 -5.80 -18.19 20.65
CA ALA A 311 -5.44 -18.87 21.90
C ALA A 311 -4.04 -18.45 22.36
N SER A 312 -3.88 -18.24 23.67
CA SER A 312 -2.68 -17.65 24.29
C SER A 312 -2.44 -16.16 23.99
N GLN A 313 -3.40 -15.45 23.37
CA GLN A 313 -3.39 -13.99 23.26
C GLN A 313 -3.62 -13.35 24.64
N ILE A 314 -2.71 -12.46 25.05
CA ILE A 314 -2.72 -11.78 26.36
C ILE A 314 -2.84 -10.26 26.27
N ALA A 315 -2.73 -9.68 25.07
CA ALA A 315 -3.07 -8.28 24.77
C ALA A 315 -3.47 -8.16 23.29
N LEU A 316 -4.45 -7.32 22.97
CA LEU A 316 -4.96 -7.10 21.61
C LEU A 316 -5.41 -5.65 21.43
N TRP A 317 -4.98 -5.03 20.34
CA TRP A 317 -5.46 -3.73 19.87
C TRP A 317 -5.82 -3.83 18.39
N GLU A 318 -7.12 -3.78 18.09
CA GLU A 318 -7.66 -3.74 16.72
C GLU A 318 -7.95 -2.30 16.24
N PHE A 319 -7.85 -1.31 17.13
CA PHE A 319 -8.03 0.12 16.83
C PHE A 319 -9.43 0.46 16.23
N LYS A 320 -10.48 -0.15 16.77
CA LYS A 320 -11.88 0.02 16.31
C LYS A 320 -12.52 1.32 16.77
N GLU A 321 -11.94 2.00 17.75
CA GLU A 321 -12.52 3.16 18.44
C GLU A 321 -12.75 4.35 17.50
N GLY A 322 -11.89 4.51 16.49
CA GLY A 322 -11.99 5.51 15.42
C GLY A 322 -11.94 6.98 15.88
N SER A 323 -11.85 7.24 17.18
CA SER A 323 -11.95 8.55 17.79
C SER A 323 -11.40 8.56 19.21
N GLY A 324 -11.19 9.75 19.79
CA GLY A 324 -10.65 9.90 21.14
C GLY A 324 -9.13 9.66 21.23
N SER A 325 -8.64 9.52 22.45
CA SER A 325 -7.20 9.44 22.78
C SER A 325 -6.78 8.14 23.47
N THR A 326 -7.61 7.10 23.41
CA THR A 326 -7.33 5.78 23.99
C THR A 326 -7.57 4.68 22.97
N ALA A 327 -6.64 3.74 22.85
CA ALA A 327 -6.87 2.44 22.23
C ALA A 327 -6.99 1.38 23.33
N PHE A 328 -8.09 0.65 23.38
CA PHE A 328 -8.40 -0.31 24.43
C PHE A 328 -7.77 -1.68 24.15
N ASP A 329 -7.31 -2.34 25.21
CA ASP A 329 -6.86 -3.74 25.12
C ASP A 329 -8.08 -4.67 25.21
N THR A 330 -8.51 -5.18 24.06
CA THR A 330 -9.73 -6.00 23.92
C THR A 330 -9.50 -7.51 24.12
N SER A 331 -8.28 -7.93 24.50
CA SER A 331 -7.92 -9.36 24.69
C SER A 331 -8.71 -10.09 25.78
N GLY A 332 -9.50 -9.39 26.59
CA GLY A 332 -10.20 -9.93 27.74
C GLY A 332 -9.31 -10.34 28.92
N VAL A 333 -7.98 -10.22 28.81
CA VAL A 333 -7.05 -10.60 29.88
C VAL A 333 -6.72 -9.40 30.77
N ASN A 334 -7.03 -9.50 32.05
CA ASN A 334 -6.85 -8.42 33.03
C ASN A 334 -5.45 -8.44 33.69
N PRO A 335 -4.87 -7.28 34.05
CA PRO A 335 -5.33 -5.92 33.75
C PRO A 335 -5.17 -5.55 32.27
N ALA A 336 -6.17 -4.89 31.70
CA ALA A 336 -6.13 -4.40 30.32
C ALA A 336 -5.02 -3.33 30.13
N ILE A 337 -4.24 -3.44 29.07
CA ILE A 337 -3.18 -2.50 28.69
C ILE A 337 -3.76 -1.44 27.74
N ASN A 338 -4.71 -0.64 28.23
CA ASN A 338 -5.23 0.48 27.46
C ASN A 338 -4.10 1.49 27.18
N LEU A 339 -3.98 1.92 25.93
CA LEU A 339 -2.90 2.78 25.46
C LEU A 339 -3.40 4.22 25.31
N THR A 340 -2.75 5.15 26.01
CA THR A 340 -2.99 6.58 25.80
C THR A 340 -2.24 7.04 24.54
N LEU A 341 -2.97 7.60 23.57
CA LEU A 341 -2.43 8.22 22.37
C LEU A 341 -1.87 9.62 22.73
N SER A 342 -0.66 9.92 22.27
CA SER A 342 0.00 11.21 22.52
C SER A 342 0.82 11.67 21.31
N GLY A 343 0.70 12.96 20.97
CA GLY A 343 1.29 13.55 19.77
C GLY A 343 0.32 13.61 18.57
N ASP A 344 0.87 13.75 17.38
CA ASP A 344 0.19 13.68 16.09
C ASP A 344 -0.01 12.20 15.69
N ILE A 345 -1.12 11.63 16.19
CA ILE A 345 -1.65 10.32 15.86
C ILE A 345 -3.10 10.50 15.39
N GLY A 346 -3.40 10.07 14.17
CA GLY A 346 -4.75 10.04 13.61
C GLY A 346 -5.37 8.65 13.70
N TRP A 347 -6.70 8.58 13.62
CA TRP A 347 -7.43 7.33 13.40
C TRP A 347 -7.60 7.07 11.90
N VAL A 348 -7.59 5.81 11.49
CA VAL A 348 -7.69 5.40 10.07
C VAL A 348 -9.03 4.73 9.81
N GLY A 349 -9.70 5.11 8.71
CA GLY A 349 -10.95 4.47 8.27
C GLY A 349 -10.75 2.98 8.03
N GLY A 350 -11.71 2.16 8.48
CA GLY A 350 -11.59 0.70 8.46
C GLY A 350 -10.70 0.12 9.57
N TRP A 351 -10.68 0.78 10.72
CA TRP A 351 -9.88 0.50 11.93
C TRP A 351 -8.36 0.70 11.77
N GLY A 352 -7.71 1.33 12.75
CA GLY A 352 -6.27 1.59 12.74
C GLY A 352 -5.89 2.97 13.27
N ILE A 353 -4.59 3.16 13.50
CA ILE A 353 -3.98 4.45 13.83
C ILE A 353 -2.84 4.79 12.86
N ASP A 354 -2.75 6.06 12.46
CA ASP A 354 -1.67 6.64 11.66
C ASP A 354 -0.77 7.50 12.56
N ILE A 355 0.49 7.08 12.72
CA ILE A 355 1.46 7.71 13.62
C ILE A 355 2.38 8.60 12.78
N LYS A 356 2.20 9.92 12.88
CA LYS A 356 3.01 10.92 12.17
C LYS A 356 4.13 11.48 13.04
N ALA A 357 3.84 11.72 14.32
CA ALA A 357 4.82 12.03 15.37
C ALA A 357 4.19 11.85 16.75
N GLY A 358 4.52 10.80 17.49
CA GLY A 358 3.91 10.56 18.79
C GLY A 358 4.30 9.23 19.43
N LYS A 359 3.43 8.73 20.30
CA LYS A 359 3.39 7.32 20.77
C LYS A 359 2.01 6.98 21.36
N ALA A 360 1.64 5.70 21.26
CA ALA A 360 0.57 5.10 22.05
C ALA A 360 1.20 4.31 23.20
N GLN A 361 0.87 4.59 24.47
CA GLN A 361 1.59 4.01 25.61
C GLN A 361 0.66 3.52 26.72
N GLY A 362 0.92 2.32 27.23
CA GLY A 362 0.28 1.77 28.41
C GLY A 362 0.91 2.26 29.72
N SER A 363 0.23 2.03 30.84
CA SER A 363 0.82 2.22 32.17
C SER A 363 1.82 1.10 32.48
N THR A 364 2.82 1.35 33.33
CA THR A 364 3.75 0.31 33.81
C THR A 364 3.01 -0.78 34.60
N LEU A 365 2.02 -0.38 35.40
CA LEU A 365 1.19 -1.30 36.21
C LEU A 365 0.40 -2.29 35.35
N SER A 366 -0.22 -1.85 34.26
CA SER A 366 -0.93 -2.76 33.33
C SER A 366 0.06 -3.55 32.46
N SER A 367 1.15 -2.92 32.00
CA SER A 367 2.18 -3.56 31.18
C SER A 367 2.86 -4.75 31.88
N ARG A 368 2.94 -4.74 33.22
CA ARG A 368 3.43 -5.86 34.04
C ARG A 368 2.80 -7.21 33.68
N LYS A 369 1.53 -7.24 33.24
CA LYS A 369 0.83 -8.44 32.73
C LYS A 369 1.70 -9.22 31.73
N LEU A 370 2.42 -8.51 30.85
CA LEU A 370 3.29 -9.13 29.86
C LEU A 370 4.45 -9.88 30.52
N ARG A 371 5.13 -9.28 31.50
CA ARG A 371 6.21 -9.95 32.27
C ARG A 371 5.67 -11.17 33.01
N ASP A 372 4.57 -11.03 33.76
CA ASP A 372 4.00 -12.13 34.54
C ASP A 372 3.64 -13.34 33.64
N LEU A 373 2.93 -13.11 32.53
CA LEU A 373 2.39 -14.19 31.70
C LEU A 373 3.40 -14.79 30.71
N ILE A 374 4.38 -14.02 30.24
CA ILE A 374 5.43 -14.50 29.31
C ILE A 374 6.55 -15.22 30.05
N THR A 375 6.97 -14.73 31.23
CA THR A 375 8.03 -15.42 31.98
C THR A 375 7.56 -16.76 32.58
N ALA A 376 6.24 -16.92 32.78
CA ALA A 376 5.62 -18.18 33.21
C ALA A 376 5.64 -19.29 32.13
N THR A 377 5.58 -18.94 30.84
CA THR A 377 5.66 -19.89 29.72
C THR A 377 7.09 -20.01 29.18
N GLY A 378 7.87 -18.93 29.26
CA GLY A 378 9.22 -18.84 28.71
C GLY A 378 9.28 -18.51 27.21
N GLU A 379 8.14 -18.30 26.58
CA GLU A 379 7.97 -18.13 25.14
C GLU A 379 6.87 -17.08 24.86
N TYR A 380 6.96 -16.41 23.72
CA TYR A 380 5.96 -15.41 23.32
C TYR A 380 6.00 -15.11 21.83
N SER A 381 4.97 -14.41 21.36
CA SER A 381 4.97 -13.79 20.04
C SER A 381 4.42 -12.36 20.10
N ILE A 382 5.01 -11.47 19.31
CA ILE A 382 4.48 -10.15 18.97
C ILE A 382 3.95 -10.28 17.56
N GLU A 383 2.69 -9.93 17.36
CA GLU A 383 2.04 -9.96 16.06
C GLU A 383 1.52 -8.56 15.72
N ALA A 384 1.76 -8.10 14.49
CA ALA A 384 1.33 -6.79 14.04
C ALA A 384 0.91 -6.81 12.57
N TRP A 385 -0.06 -5.97 12.25
CA TRP A 385 -0.33 -5.54 10.88
C TRP A 385 -0.01 -4.05 10.76
N LEU A 386 0.99 -3.74 9.96
CA LEU A 386 1.64 -2.43 9.94
C LEU A 386 2.02 -2.00 8.52
N ALA A 387 2.04 -0.69 8.28
CA ALA A 387 2.53 -0.08 7.05
C ALA A 387 3.49 1.08 7.40
N PRO A 388 4.81 0.89 7.31
CA PRO A 388 5.78 1.96 7.47
C PRO A 388 5.54 3.11 6.49
N ALA A 389 5.59 4.36 6.97
CA ALA A 389 5.38 5.53 6.12
C ALA A 389 6.46 5.66 5.02
N ASN A 390 7.64 5.08 5.24
CA ASN A 390 8.69 4.88 4.24
C ASN A 390 9.72 3.84 4.72
N VAL A 391 10.58 3.42 3.79
CA VAL A 391 11.70 2.48 3.97
C VAL A 391 13.05 3.16 4.26
N THR A 392 13.04 4.44 4.67
CA THR A 392 14.27 5.22 4.95
C THR A 392 14.45 5.58 6.42
N GLN A 393 13.55 5.13 7.30
CA GLN A 393 13.61 5.38 8.74
C GLN A 393 14.74 4.56 9.38
N GLU A 394 15.58 5.17 10.22
CA GLU A 394 16.75 4.52 10.85
C GLU A 394 16.63 4.53 12.38
N ASP A 395 17.02 3.41 13.02
CA ASP A 395 16.93 3.20 14.48
C ASP A 395 15.59 3.68 15.06
N THR A 396 14.47 3.12 14.57
CA THR A 396 13.12 3.46 15.05
C THR A 396 12.50 2.31 15.85
N ARG A 397 11.48 2.59 16.67
CA ARG A 397 10.76 1.57 17.45
C ARG A 397 9.28 1.55 17.06
N ILE A 398 8.85 0.41 16.52
CA ILE A 398 7.45 0.19 16.13
C ILE A 398 6.65 -0.28 17.35
N ILE A 399 7.20 -1.24 18.10
CA ILE A 399 6.60 -1.82 19.31
C ILE A 399 7.73 -2.02 20.31
N SER A 400 7.55 -1.62 21.57
CA SER A 400 8.55 -1.84 22.62
C SER A 400 7.92 -2.12 23.98
N TYR A 401 8.60 -2.93 24.79
CA TYR A 401 8.33 -3.10 26.22
C TYR A 401 9.61 -2.79 26.99
N SER A 402 9.72 -1.56 27.51
CA SER A 402 11.01 -0.94 27.84
C SER A 402 10.92 0.17 28.89
N ALA A 403 12.07 0.64 29.36
CA ALA A 403 12.22 1.90 30.09
C ALA A 403 12.80 3.03 29.22
N GLY A 404 13.48 2.69 28.11
CA GLY A 404 14.11 3.64 27.20
C GLY A 404 15.11 2.95 26.28
N THR A 405 15.93 3.74 25.58
CA THR A 405 16.87 3.26 24.54
C THR A 405 17.94 2.27 25.01
N THR A 406 18.21 2.21 26.32
CA THR A 406 19.28 1.41 26.95
C THR A 406 18.80 0.26 27.84
N ALA A 407 17.48 0.10 28.06
CA ALA A 407 16.92 -1.00 28.85
C ALA A 407 15.53 -1.41 28.35
N ARG A 408 15.38 -2.70 28.01
CA ARG A 408 14.14 -3.27 27.45
C ARG A 408 13.98 -4.74 27.76
N ASN A 409 12.75 -5.23 27.73
CA ASN A 409 12.44 -6.65 27.69
C ASN A 409 12.35 -7.12 26.23
N PHE A 410 11.67 -6.37 25.36
CA PHE A 410 11.70 -6.59 23.91
C PHE A 410 11.44 -5.31 23.10
N SER A 411 11.83 -5.31 21.83
CA SER A 411 11.35 -4.34 20.83
C SER A 411 11.28 -4.94 19.42
N LEU A 412 10.27 -4.53 18.65
CA LEU A 412 10.25 -4.53 17.18
C LEU A 412 10.72 -3.15 16.70
N GLY A 413 11.85 -3.11 16.00
CA GLY A 413 12.42 -1.90 15.40
C GLY A 413 12.44 -1.93 13.87
N GLN A 414 12.69 -0.77 13.28
CA GLN A 414 12.98 -0.62 11.85
C GLN A 414 14.30 0.14 11.67
N THR A 415 15.16 -0.40 10.80
CA THR A 415 16.26 0.33 10.15
C THR A 415 16.20 0.09 8.65
N ARG A 416 15.90 1.15 7.90
CA ARG A 416 15.65 1.17 6.45
C ARG A 416 14.67 0.09 6.00
N TYR A 417 15.16 -0.93 5.31
CA TYR A 417 14.43 -2.07 4.75
C TYR A 417 14.46 -3.31 5.67
N SER A 418 14.93 -3.18 6.90
CA SER A 418 15.10 -4.28 7.85
C SER A 418 14.22 -4.12 9.10
N TYR A 419 13.57 -5.22 9.48
CA TYR A 419 12.97 -5.40 10.80
C TYR A 419 14.01 -5.89 11.80
N GLU A 420 13.98 -5.33 13.00
CA GLU A 420 14.90 -5.64 14.10
C GLU A 420 14.14 -6.20 15.31
N PHE A 421 14.63 -7.29 15.88
CA PHE A 421 14.07 -7.95 17.05
C PHE A 421 15.08 -7.99 18.20
N PHE A 422 14.86 -7.09 19.16
CA PHE A 422 15.55 -7.09 20.44
C PHE A 422 14.75 -7.95 21.43
N ASN A 423 15.43 -8.82 22.16
CA ASN A 423 14.83 -9.65 23.20
C ASN A 423 15.83 -9.83 24.33
N ARG A 424 15.46 -9.40 25.54
CA ARG A 424 16.25 -9.66 26.75
C ARG A 424 16.06 -11.10 27.18
N ASN A 425 17.14 -11.80 27.45
CA ASN A 425 17.17 -13.14 28.01
C ASN A 425 18.57 -13.40 28.61
N ALA A 426 18.76 -14.57 29.23
CA ALA A 426 20.03 -14.95 29.86
C ALA A 426 21.29 -15.00 28.95
N ALA A 427 21.15 -14.88 27.61
CA ALA A 427 22.24 -14.83 26.64
C ALA A 427 22.43 -13.44 25.96
N THR A 428 21.61 -12.44 26.30
CA THR A 428 21.72 -11.04 25.84
C THR A 428 22.00 -10.10 27.01
N ASP A 429 22.30 -8.83 26.72
CA ASP A 429 22.35 -7.80 27.77
C ASP A 429 20.95 -7.32 28.22
N GLY A 430 20.92 -6.39 29.19
CA GLY A 430 19.68 -5.77 29.69
C GLY A 430 18.95 -4.87 28.69
N ASN A 431 19.51 -4.69 27.49
CA ASN A 431 18.92 -3.99 26.36
C ASN A 431 18.48 -4.96 25.24
N GLY A 432 18.57 -6.28 25.46
CA GLY A 432 18.23 -7.30 24.48
C GLY A 432 19.19 -7.38 23.28
N GLU A 433 20.43 -6.90 23.45
CA GLU A 433 21.49 -6.97 22.44
C GLU A 433 22.34 -8.25 22.59
N PRO A 434 22.88 -8.82 21.48
CA PRO A 434 22.73 -8.33 20.11
C PRO A 434 21.36 -8.68 19.50
N LYS A 435 20.75 -7.74 18.80
CA LYS A 435 19.47 -7.90 18.07
C LYS A 435 19.54 -8.92 16.93
N LEU A 436 18.43 -9.59 16.64
CA LEU A 436 18.22 -10.29 15.37
C LEU A 436 17.69 -9.28 14.35
N ALA A 437 18.21 -9.28 13.13
CA ALA A 437 17.73 -8.39 12.07
C ALA A 437 17.54 -9.17 10.76
N THR A 438 16.57 -8.75 9.95
CA THR A 438 16.43 -9.24 8.57
C THR A 438 17.58 -8.74 7.69
N ALA A 439 17.91 -9.45 6.61
CA ALA A 439 19.01 -9.06 5.73
C ALA A 439 18.62 -7.83 4.88
N ASP A 440 19.40 -6.74 4.95
CA ASP A 440 19.14 -5.49 4.19
C ASP A 440 18.92 -5.74 2.69
N GLY A 441 19.71 -6.63 2.08
CA GLY A 441 19.63 -6.98 0.67
C GLY A 441 18.37 -7.77 0.27
N ALA A 442 17.64 -8.34 1.23
CA ALA A 442 16.37 -9.01 0.98
C ALA A 442 15.18 -8.03 0.96
N GLN A 443 15.36 -6.80 1.47
CA GLN A 443 14.37 -5.71 1.46
C GLN A 443 12.96 -6.15 1.93
N LEU A 444 12.90 -6.93 3.02
CA LEU A 444 11.63 -7.53 3.46
C LEU A 444 10.64 -6.50 4.04
N LEU A 445 11.13 -5.41 4.62
CA LEU A 445 10.31 -4.29 5.06
C LEU A 445 10.03 -3.37 3.85
N GLN A 446 8.75 -3.13 3.58
CA GLN A 446 8.23 -2.32 2.49
C GLN A 446 7.30 -1.23 3.02
N ALA A 447 7.10 -0.16 2.24
CA ALA A 447 6.15 0.92 2.57
C ALA A 447 4.71 0.56 2.18
N SER A 448 4.27 -0.63 2.58
CA SER A 448 2.95 -1.20 2.28
C SER A 448 2.42 -1.94 3.51
N LEU A 449 1.13 -2.27 3.55
CA LEU A 449 0.57 -3.06 4.65
C LEU A 449 1.16 -4.47 4.65
N GLN A 450 1.82 -4.84 5.75
CA GLN A 450 2.45 -6.15 5.95
C GLN A 450 2.00 -6.76 7.28
N HIS A 451 1.91 -8.09 7.27
CA HIS A 451 1.78 -8.90 8.48
C HIS A 451 3.18 -9.22 8.99
N VAL A 452 3.49 -8.89 10.25
CA VAL A 452 4.80 -9.11 10.85
C VAL A 452 4.61 -9.86 12.16
N VAL A 453 5.31 -10.98 12.32
CA VAL A 453 5.33 -11.74 13.57
C VAL A 453 6.76 -11.92 14.05
N LEU A 454 7.03 -11.54 15.29
CA LEU A 454 8.23 -11.89 16.03
C LEU A 454 7.87 -13.01 17.00
N SER A 455 8.59 -14.12 17.00
CA SER A 455 8.37 -15.21 17.96
C SER A 455 9.66 -15.57 18.69
N TYR A 456 9.57 -15.92 19.96
CA TYR A 456 10.69 -16.37 20.76
C TYR A 456 10.32 -17.58 21.61
N ASP A 457 11.22 -18.57 21.66
CA ASP A 457 11.19 -19.66 22.63
C ASP A 457 12.59 -19.95 23.19
N GLN A 458 12.66 -20.52 24.41
CA GLN A 458 13.94 -20.72 25.12
C GLN A 458 14.89 -21.72 24.43
N VAL A 459 14.39 -22.57 23.53
CA VAL A 459 15.17 -23.63 22.89
C VAL A 459 15.76 -23.16 21.57
N ASN A 460 14.97 -22.44 20.76
CA ASN A 460 15.33 -22.07 19.40
C ASN A 460 15.66 -20.58 19.21
N GLY A 461 15.46 -19.74 20.24
CA GLY A 461 15.74 -18.30 20.15
C GLY A 461 14.69 -17.53 19.37
N ARG A 462 15.10 -16.41 18.74
CA ARG A 462 14.21 -15.50 18.01
C ARG A 462 13.97 -15.95 16.57
N ARG A 463 12.76 -15.69 16.07
CA ARG A 463 12.41 -15.76 14.64
C ARG A 463 11.60 -14.54 14.23
N ILE A 464 11.74 -14.15 12.96
CA ILE A 464 10.99 -13.06 12.32
C ILE A 464 10.24 -13.65 11.12
N TYR A 465 8.93 -13.41 11.04
CA TYR A 465 8.08 -13.73 9.90
C TYR A 465 7.53 -12.44 9.28
N VAL A 466 7.39 -12.44 7.96
CA VAL A 466 6.81 -11.33 7.17
C VAL A 466 5.83 -11.93 6.16
N ASN A 467 4.60 -11.42 6.12
CA ASN A 467 3.51 -11.87 5.25
C ASN A 467 3.27 -13.39 5.30
N GLY A 468 3.28 -13.97 6.51
CA GLY A 468 3.06 -15.40 6.72
C GLY A 468 4.27 -16.31 6.49
N GLU A 469 5.38 -15.77 5.98
CA GLU A 469 6.59 -16.52 5.61
C GLU A 469 7.75 -16.24 6.58
N PRO A 470 8.63 -17.23 6.87
CA PRO A 470 9.85 -16.99 7.63
C PRO A 470 10.83 -16.11 6.84
N SER A 471 11.36 -15.07 7.50
CA SER A 471 12.28 -14.09 6.88
C SER A 471 13.64 -14.63 6.44
N GLY A 472 13.99 -15.86 6.84
CA GLY A 472 15.32 -16.44 6.64
C GLY A 472 16.43 -15.85 7.54
N ALA A 473 16.10 -14.93 8.44
CA ALA A 473 17.05 -14.39 9.42
C ALA A 473 17.47 -15.49 10.41
N VAL A 474 18.79 -15.62 10.66
CA VAL A 474 19.37 -16.62 11.56
C VAL A 474 19.77 -15.96 12.88
N ASP A 475 19.25 -16.45 14.01
CA ASP A 475 19.67 -15.97 15.32
C ASP A 475 21.08 -16.49 15.66
N GLY A 476 22.03 -15.55 15.81
CA GLY A 476 23.38 -15.85 16.28
C GLY A 476 23.48 -15.98 17.80
N THR A 477 22.44 -15.59 18.53
CA THR A 477 22.37 -15.69 20.00
C THR A 477 21.60 -16.95 20.39
N PRO A 478 22.13 -17.79 21.30
CA PRO A 478 21.38 -18.91 21.85
C PRO A 478 20.09 -18.47 22.56
N GLY A 479 19.07 -19.31 22.56
CA GLY A 479 17.92 -19.16 23.45
C GLY A 479 18.32 -19.22 24.94
N GLY A 480 17.52 -18.59 25.78
CA GLY A 480 17.73 -18.51 27.23
C GLY A 480 16.43 -18.29 28.01
N ASN A 481 16.52 -18.33 29.33
CA ASN A 481 15.37 -18.00 30.17
C ASN A 481 15.10 -16.47 30.16
N LEU A 482 13.85 -16.10 30.44
CA LEU A 482 13.36 -14.71 30.51
C LEU A 482 13.21 -14.20 31.96
N GLY A 483 13.78 -14.93 32.93
CA GLY A 483 13.50 -14.72 34.36
C GLY A 483 14.00 -13.40 34.94
N ASP A 484 14.84 -12.66 34.19
CA ASP A 484 15.38 -11.36 34.57
C ASP A 484 14.61 -10.17 33.96
N TRP A 485 13.50 -10.41 33.25
CA TRP A 485 12.64 -9.36 32.70
C TRP A 485 12.14 -8.40 33.77
N ASP A 486 12.25 -7.10 33.49
CA ASP A 486 11.87 -6.04 34.41
C ASP A 486 10.35 -5.83 34.39
N ASP A 487 9.75 -5.63 35.56
CA ASP A 487 8.31 -5.53 35.75
C ASP A 487 7.78 -4.09 35.87
N THR A 488 8.70 -3.12 35.80
CA THR A 488 8.45 -1.68 35.92
C THR A 488 8.40 -0.96 34.57
N PHE A 489 8.68 -1.68 33.48
CA PHE A 489 8.69 -1.14 32.11
C PHE A 489 7.28 -0.84 31.58
N ALA A 490 7.17 -0.05 30.52
CA ALA A 490 5.91 0.29 29.86
C ALA A 490 5.87 -0.28 28.43
N PHE A 491 4.70 -0.74 28.01
CA PHE A 491 4.44 -1.11 26.62
C PHE A 491 4.11 0.14 25.79
N VAL A 492 4.69 0.26 24.60
CA VAL A 492 4.60 1.44 23.73
C VAL A 492 4.58 1.06 22.25
N LEU A 493 3.80 1.80 21.46
CA LEU A 493 3.73 1.73 20.00
C LEU A 493 4.18 3.05 19.37
N GLY A 494 4.88 2.95 18.23
CA GLY A 494 5.31 4.08 17.40
C GLY A 494 6.49 4.89 17.92
N ASN A 495 7.07 4.53 19.08
CA ASN A 495 8.26 5.17 19.62
C ASN A 495 8.90 4.31 20.72
N GLU A 496 10.03 4.77 21.25
CA GLU A 496 10.57 4.34 22.55
C GLU A 496 9.86 5.08 23.69
N VAL A 497 9.91 4.54 24.92
CA VAL A 497 9.30 5.17 26.11
C VAL A 497 9.90 6.56 26.37
N SER A 498 11.18 6.78 26.07
CA SER A 498 11.86 8.09 26.14
C SER A 498 11.45 9.08 25.04
N GLY A 499 10.74 8.64 23.99
CA GLY A 499 10.22 9.50 22.90
C GLY A 499 11.23 9.83 21.79
N ASP A 500 12.46 9.32 21.88
CA ASP A 500 13.61 9.66 21.02
C ASP A 500 13.91 8.61 19.94
N ARG A 501 12.99 7.67 19.67
CA ARG A 501 13.08 6.70 18.55
C ARG A 501 11.77 6.63 17.75
N PRO A 502 11.22 7.76 17.29
CA PRO A 502 9.91 7.83 16.67
C PRO A 502 9.87 7.01 15.38
N TRP A 503 8.86 6.15 15.27
CA TRP A 503 8.49 5.47 14.04
C TRP A 503 7.25 6.14 13.43
N LYS A 504 7.22 6.20 12.10
CA LYS A 504 6.10 6.73 11.32
C LYS A 504 5.45 5.65 10.47
N GLY A 505 4.12 5.61 10.48
CA GLY A 505 3.34 4.66 9.71
C GLY A 505 2.02 4.29 10.37
N VAL A 506 1.30 3.39 9.72
CA VAL A 506 -0.02 2.92 10.15
C VAL A 506 0.09 1.60 10.89
N LEU A 507 -0.65 1.46 11.99
CA LEU A 507 -0.93 0.17 12.65
C LEU A 507 -2.42 -0.16 12.48
N ARG A 508 -2.72 -1.36 11.98
CA ARG A 508 -4.08 -1.90 11.80
C ARG A 508 -4.45 -2.96 12.84
N LEU A 509 -3.45 -3.63 13.43
CA LEU A 509 -3.61 -4.56 14.55
C LEU A 509 -2.27 -4.70 15.29
N VAL A 510 -2.30 -4.83 16.61
CA VAL A 510 -1.19 -5.37 17.41
C VAL A 510 -1.74 -6.41 18.40
N ALA A 511 -1.09 -7.56 18.51
CA ALA A 511 -1.41 -8.60 19.48
C ALA A 511 -0.13 -9.14 20.15
N ILE A 512 -0.23 -9.51 21.43
CA ILE A 512 0.84 -10.19 22.17
C ILE A 512 0.32 -11.55 22.63
N HIS A 513 1.06 -12.61 22.30
CA HIS A 513 0.76 -13.98 22.68
C HIS A 513 1.81 -14.48 23.68
N ASN A 514 1.42 -15.21 24.73
CA ASN A 514 2.38 -15.84 25.66
C ASN A 514 2.85 -17.25 25.23
N ARG A 515 2.81 -17.52 23.92
CA ARG A 515 3.36 -18.69 23.26
C ARG A 515 4.08 -18.29 21.97
N ALA A 516 5.06 -19.08 21.55
CA ALA A 516 5.62 -18.97 20.21
C ALA A 516 4.62 -19.52 19.18
N LEU A 517 4.13 -18.67 18.28
CA LEU A 517 3.24 -19.10 17.20
C LEU A 517 4.02 -19.98 16.21
N SER A 518 3.45 -21.15 15.91
CA SER A 518 3.94 -22.02 14.83
C SER A 518 3.71 -21.39 13.46
N GLU A 519 4.48 -21.81 12.45
CA GLU A 519 4.33 -21.30 11.08
C GLU A 519 2.89 -21.47 10.53
N ALA A 520 2.20 -22.54 10.91
CA ALA A 520 0.81 -22.77 10.52
C ALA A 520 -0.13 -21.71 11.12
N GLN A 521 0.03 -21.37 12.41
CA GLN A 521 -0.74 -20.32 13.09
C GLN A 521 -0.40 -18.92 12.55
N VAL A 522 0.87 -18.66 12.22
CA VAL A 522 1.31 -17.41 11.57
C VAL A 522 0.65 -17.25 10.20
N ARG A 523 0.64 -18.30 9.36
CA ARG A 523 -0.07 -18.31 8.07
C ARG A 523 -1.58 -18.18 8.23
N GLN A 524 -2.17 -18.82 9.23
CA GLN A 524 -3.59 -18.71 9.55
C GLN A 524 -3.98 -17.26 9.90
N ASN A 525 -3.22 -16.59 10.78
CA ASN A 525 -3.49 -15.20 11.15
C ASN A 525 -3.20 -14.20 10.02
N MET A 526 -2.25 -14.53 9.13
CA MET A 526 -2.02 -13.80 7.89
C MET A 526 -3.25 -13.89 6.97
N ALA A 527 -3.78 -15.09 6.76
CA ALA A 527 -4.93 -15.33 5.89
C ALA A 527 -6.24 -14.68 6.40
N ALA A 528 -6.44 -14.60 7.72
CA ALA A 528 -7.55 -13.86 8.32
C ALA A 528 -7.53 -12.36 7.95
N GLY A 529 -6.33 -11.77 7.87
CA GLY A 529 -6.15 -10.35 7.63
C GLY A 529 -6.60 -9.48 8.81
N VAL A 530 -6.82 -8.19 8.52
CA VAL A 530 -7.18 -7.14 9.48
C VAL A 530 -8.06 -6.07 8.84
N GLY A 531 -8.45 -5.09 9.66
CA GLY A 531 -9.30 -3.98 9.29
C GLY A 531 -10.77 -4.37 9.30
N GLU A 532 -11.61 -3.37 9.17
CA GLU A 532 -13.06 -3.50 9.10
C GLU A 532 -13.47 -4.15 7.77
N LYS A 533 -13.84 -5.43 7.82
CA LYS A 533 -14.27 -6.23 6.68
C LYS A 533 -15.70 -6.73 6.90
N TYR A 534 -16.47 -6.74 5.83
CA TYR A 534 -17.86 -7.16 5.79
C TYR A 534 -18.04 -8.21 4.68
N PHE A 535 -18.78 -9.27 4.96
CA PHE A 535 -19.38 -10.10 3.93
C PHE A 535 -20.73 -9.49 3.55
N LEU A 536 -20.83 -8.94 2.33
CA LEU A 536 -22.07 -8.40 1.76
C LEU A 536 -22.73 -9.44 0.86
N LEU A 537 -23.93 -9.89 1.23
CA LEU A 537 -24.66 -10.97 0.57
C LEU A 537 -25.76 -10.40 -0.34
N PHE A 538 -25.40 -9.98 -1.55
CA PHE A 538 -26.37 -9.43 -2.50
C PHE A 538 -27.35 -10.51 -2.94
N SER A 539 -28.62 -10.41 -2.53
CA SER A 539 -29.64 -11.41 -2.87
C SER A 539 -29.95 -11.35 -4.36
N VAL A 540 -29.85 -12.53 -5.00
CA VAL A 540 -30.18 -12.77 -6.41
C VAL A 540 -31.27 -13.83 -6.57
N ALA A 541 -31.96 -14.17 -5.46
CA ALA A 541 -32.84 -15.32 -5.35
C ALA A 541 -34.04 -15.27 -6.32
N SER A 542 -34.59 -14.08 -6.56
CA SER A 542 -35.69 -13.86 -7.52
C SER A 542 -35.22 -14.00 -8.97
N GLU A 543 -33.99 -13.59 -9.27
CA GLU A 543 -33.43 -13.50 -10.61
C GLU A 543 -32.94 -14.87 -11.10
N VAL A 544 -32.48 -15.73 -10.18
CA VAL A 544 -32.02 -17.10 -10.48
C VAL A 544 -33.04 -18.19 -10.16
N GLY A 545 -34.11 -17.87 -9.43
CA GLY A 545 -35.14 -18.84 -9.03
C GLY A 545 -34.69 -19.85 -7.95
N VAL A 546 -33.65 -19.52 -7.18
CA VAL A 546 -33.09 -20.35 -6.10
C VAL A 546 -33.28 -19.60 -4.78
N PRO A 547 -34.05 -20.13 -3.81
CA PRO A 547 -34.19 -19.53 -2.48
C PRO A 547 -32.84 -19.33 -1.80
N ASP A 548 -32.71 -18.25 -1.04
CA ASP A 548 -31.52 -17.90 -0.24
C ASP A 548 -30.20 -17.94 -1.04
N ALA A 549 -30.27 -17.59 -2.33
CA ALA A 549 -29.12 -17.44 -3.21
C ALA A 549 -28.58 -16.01 -3.22
N TYR A 550 -27.27 -15.88 -3.03
CA TYR A 550 -26.58 -14.59 -2.92
C TYR A 550 -25.28 -14.60 -3.73
N ILE A 551 -24.89 -13.43 -4.23
CA ILE A 551 -23.49 -13.14 -4.57
C ILE A 551 -22.87 -12.44 -3.37
N MET A 552 -21.97 -13.14 -2.69
CA MET A 552 -21.23 -12.62 -1.54
C MET A 552 -19.97 -11.90 -1.99
N PHE A 553 -19.75 -10.69 -1.49
CA PHE A 553 -18.49 -9.95 -1.61
C PHE A 553 -17.79 -9.83 -0.26
N GLU A 554 -16.44 -9.83 -0.29
CA GLU A 554 -15.65 -9.20 0.77
C GLU A 554 -15.59 -7.69 0.48
N ALA A 555 -16.14 -6.89 1.37
CA ALA A 555 -16.14 -5.42 1.28
C ALA A 555 -15.45 -4.80 2.50
N ALA A 556 -14.68 -3.74 2.29
CA ALA A 556 -14.01 -3.00 3.36
C ALA A 556 -13.87 -1.52 2.97
N ARG A 557 -13.71 -0.63 3.96
CA ARG A 557 -13.19 0.72 3.69
C ARG A 557 -11.72 0.59 3.29
N PHE A 558 -11.36 1.04 2.10
CA PHE A 558 -9.98 1.01 1.63
C PHE A 558 -9.19 2.18 2.21
N ASP A 559 -9.78 3.38 2.12
CA ASP A 559 -9.27 4.62 2.71
C ASP A 559 -10.43 5.55 3.16
N THR A 560 -10.15 6.84 3.31
CA THR A 560 -11.16 7.85 3.69
C THR A 560 -12.21 8.09 2.59
N TYR A 561 -11.88 7.80 1.33
CA TYR A 561 -12.64 8.20 0.13
C TYR A 561 -13.15 7.02 -0.71
N SER A 562 -12.90 5.77 -0.30
CA SER A 562 -13.21 4.60 -1.13
C SER A 562 -13.42 3.29 -0.36
N TYR A 563 -14.13 2.38 -1.02
CA TYR A 563 -14.36 0.99 -0.59
C TYR A 563 -13.61 0.02 -1.50
N LEU A 564 -13.05 -1.04 -0.93
CA LEU A 564 -12.55 -2.20 -1.65
C LEU A 564 -13.61 -3.28 -1.65
N PHE A 565 -14.05 -3.71 -2.84
CA PHE A 565 -14.94 -4.85 -3.05
C PHE A 565 -14.17 -5.95 -3.79
N GLN A 566 -14.04 -7.13 -3.21
CA GLN A 566 -13.24 -8.21 -3.77
C GLN A 566 -13.88 -9.59 -3.60
N ARG A 567 -13.31 -10.55 -4.33
CA ARG A 567 -13.62 -11.99 -4.23
C ARG A 567 -15.14 -12.30 -4.25
N PRO A 568 -15.88 -11.91 -5.30
CA PRO A 568 -17.28 -12.31 -5.44
C PRO A 568 -17.40 -13.84 -5.47
N VAL A 569 -18.29 -14.40 -4.64
CA VAL A 569 -18.58 -15.83 -4.53
C VAL A 569 -20.08 -16.06 -4.59
N PHE A 570 -20.55 -17.01 -5.41
CA PHE A 570 -21.95 -17.43 -5.34
C PHE A 570 -22.16 -18.38 -4.15
N ILE A 571 -23.13 -18.07 -3.30
CA ILE A 571 -23.48 -18.87 -2.12
C ILE A 571 -24.98 -19.10 -2.02
N VAL A 572 -25.35 -20.19 -1.37
CA VAL A 572 -26.71 -20.48 -0.91
C VAL A 572 -26.60 -20.73 0.60
N LEU A 573 -27.50 -20.17 1.41
CA LEU A 573 -27.45 -20.31 2.88
C LEU A 573 -28.28 -21.47 3.44
N GLY A 574 -29.13 -22.09 2.61
CA GLY A 574 -29.90 -23.29 2.98
C GLY A 574 -29.10 -24.61 2.87
N GLU A 575 -29.64 -25.68 3.45
CA GLU A 575 -29.14 -27.05 3.25
C GLU A 575 -29.50 -27.56 1.84
N ASP A 576 -28.55 -28.25 1.20
CA ASP A 576 -28.64 -28.84 -0.15
C ASP A 576 -29.12 -27.87 -1.27
N PRO A 577 -28.23 -27.10 -1.92
CA PRO A 577 -28.61 -26.29 -3.08
C PRO A 577 -29.09 -27.17 -4.25
N PRO A 578 -30.07 -26.70 -5.05
CA PRO A 578 -30.47 -27.41 -6.27
C PRO A 578 -29.30 -27.46 -7.28
N PRO A 579 -29.30 -28.40 -8.25
CA PRO A 579 -28.30 -28.44 -9.31
C PRO A 579 -28.17 -27.10 -10.04
N LEU A 580 -27.00 -26.47 -9.92
CA LEU A 580 -26.76 -25.12 -10.43
C LEU A 580 -26.28 -25.15 -11.88
N SER A 581 -26.85 -24.25 -12.70
CA SER A 581 -26.42 -23.99 -14.09
C SER A 581 -26.86 -22.58 -14.50
N ILE A 582 -26.47 -21.57 -13.72
CA ILE A 582 -26.91 -20.18 -13.89
C ILE A 582 -25.88 -19.45 -14.76
N ALA A 583 -26.28 -19.00 -15.95
CA ALA A 583 -25.43 -18.14 -16.78
C ALA A 583 -25.28 -16.75 -16.12
N LEU A 584 -24.07 -16.21 -16.07
CA LEU A 584 -23.77 -14.87 -15.58
C LEU A 584 -22.90 -14.14 -16.60
N GLN A 585 -23.36 -12.99 -17.08
CA GLN A 585 -22.63 -12.13 -18.00
C GLN A 585 -22.71 -10.66 -17.55
N GLY A 586 -21.59 -9.93 -17.66
CA GLY A 586 -21.52 -8.48 -17.51
C GLY A 586 -21.98 -7.94 -16.14
N MET A 587 -21.31 -8.35 -15.05
CA MET A 587 -21.65 -7.89 -13.70
C MET A 587 -21.05 -6.50 -13.40
N ARG A 588 -21.85 -5.61 -12.81
CA ARG A 588 -21.42 -4.28 -12.34
C ARG A 588 -21.88 -4.06 -10.90
N ILE A 589 -21.22 -3.15 -10.18
CA ILE A 589 -21.66 -2.68 -8.86
C ILE A 589 -22.23 -1.27 -9.00
N GLY A 590 -23.46 -1.06 -8.55
CA GLY A 590 -24.07 0.25 -8.40
C GLY A 590 -24.02 0.76 -6.96
N ILE A 591 -24.14 2.09 -6.82
CA ILE A 591 -24.13 2.84 -5.57
C ILE A 591 -25.29 3.83 -5.63
N ASN A 592 -26.08 3.91 -4.56
CA ASN A 592 -27.19 4.85 -4.37
C ASN A 592 -28.12 4.93 -5.60
N GLY A 593 -28.54 3.76 -6.12
CA GLY A 593 -29.46 3.65 -7.26
C GLY A 593 -28.86 3.94 -8.65
N VAL A 594 -27.54 4.07 -8.81
CA VAL A 594 -26.88 4.25 -10.13
C VAL A 594 -25.69 3.28 -10.28
N GLU A 595 -25.47 2.73 -11.47
CA GLU A 595 -24.24 1.97 -11.76
C GLU A 595 -22.98 2.85 -11.57
N SER A 596 -21.98 2.39 -10.83
CA SER A 596 -20.75 3.17 -10.66
C SER A 596 -20.02 3.32 -11.99
N LYS A 597 -19.64 4.55 -12.36
CA LYS A 597 -18.94 4.86 -13.62
C LYS A 597 -17.45 4.45 -13.58
N VAL A 598 -16.93 4.12 -12.40
CA VAL A 598 -15.54 3.71 -12.16
C VAL A 598 -15.51 2.46 -11.27
N GLY A 599 -14.41 1.71 -11.28
CA GLY A 599 -14.30 0.53 -10.42
C GLY A 599 -15.16 -0.67 -10.87
N GLN A 600 -15.36 -0.87 -12.18
CA GLN A 600 -16.12 -2.00 -12.73
C GLN A 600 -15.21 -3.14 -13.21
N ALA A 601 -14.51 -3.80 -12.28
CA ALA A 601 -13.62 -4.93 -12.62
C ALA A 601 -14.37 -6.17 -13.16
N TYR A 602 -15.68 -6.28 -12.90
CA TYR A 602 -16.49 -7.48 -13.18
C TYR A 602 -17.27 -7.41 -14.50
N ILE A 603 -17.13 -6.31 -15.25
CA ILE A 603 -17.84 -6.06 -16.51
C ILE A 603 -17.56 -7.11 -17.60
N ASN A 604 -16.40 -7.76 -17.56
CA ASN A 604 -15.99 -8.80 -18.51
C ASN A 604 -16.25 -10.22 -18.00
N LEU A 605 -17.03 -10.41 -16.93
CA LEU A 605 -17.42 -11.75 -16.51
C LEU A 605 -18.36 -12.36 -17.55
N ASP A 606 -18.01 -13.54 -18.04
CA ASP A 606 -18.84 -14.42 -18.86
C ASP A 606 -18.60 -15.84 -18.35
N THR A 607 -19.55 -16.39 -17.58
CA THR A 607 -19.37 -17.67 -16.89
C THR A 607 -20.69 -18.38 -16.60
N THR A 608 -20.61 -19.63 -16.14
CA THR A 608 -21.75 -20.37 -15.60
C THR A 608 -21.46 -20.74 -14.15
N ILE A 609 -22.39 -20.39 -13.27
CA ILE A 609 -22.40 -20.81 -11.87
C ILE A 609 -22.91 -22.24 -11.82
N ALA A 610 -22.04 -23.16 -11.44
CA ALA A 610 -22.25 -24.60 -11.40
C ALA A 610 -22.10 -25.21 -10.00
N ALA A 611 -21.62 -24.46 -9.00
CA ALA A 611 -21.43 -24.93 -7.63
C ALA A 611 -21.65 -23.81 -6.59
N GLN A 612 -22.09 -24.20 -5.38
CA GLN A 612 -22.06 -23.35 -4.20
C GLN A 612 -20.61 -23.10 -3.79
N GLY A 613 -20.28 -21.88 -3.36
CA GLY A 613 -18.91 -21.47 -3.05
C GLY A 613 -18.05 -21.19 -4.29
N GLN A 614 -18.63 -21.14 -5.49
CA GLN A 614 -17.91 -20.80 -6.71
C GLN A 614 -17.46 -19.34 -6.69
N VAL A 615 -16.15 -19.12 -6.65
CA VAL A 615 -15.51 -17.81 -6.82
C VAL A 615 -15.74 -17.36 -8.27
N LEU A 616 -16.35 -16.19 -8.44
CA LEU A 616 -16.68 -15.61 -9.75
C LEU A 616 -15.51 -14.78 -10.32
N SER A 617 -14.72 -14.16 -9.45
CA SER A 617 -13.51 -13.42 -9.83
C SER A 617 -12.49 -13.40 -8.69
N SER A 618 -11.20 -13.44 -9.03
CA SER A 618 -10.09 -13.19 -8.10
C SER A 618 -9.61 -11.74 -8.09
N VAL A 619 -10.20 -10.88 -8.93
CA VAL A 619 -9.85 -9.46 -9.04
C VAL A 619 -10.67 -8.67 -8.03
N GLY A 620 -10.05 -7.75 -7.29
CA GLY A 620 -10.73 -6.76 -6.47
C GLY A 620 -10.97 -5.46 -7.23
N THR A 621 -11.90 -4.64 -6.76
CA THR A 621 -12.22 -3.34 -7.35
C THR A 621 -12.41 -2.27 -6.28
N ILE A 622 -12.05 -1.03 -6.61
CA ILE A 622 -12.19 0.12 -5.71
C ILE A 622 -13.35 0.98 -6.20
N LEU A 623 -14.32 1.23 -5.32
CA LEU A 623 -15.48 2.08 -5.54
C LEU A 623 -15.36 3.37 -4.73
N PRO A 624 -15.85 4.51 -5.24
CA PRO A 624 -15.87 5.75 -4.48
C PRO A 624 -16.79 5.63 -3.26
N LEU A 625 -16.45 6.36 -2.21
CA LEU A 625 -17.33 6.66 -1.09
C LEU A 625 -18.08 7.95 -1.43
N ASN A 626 -19.41 7.92 -1.36
CA ASN A 626 -20.26 9.07 -1.69
C ASN A 626 -20.90 9.62 -0.42
N LEU A 627 -21.82 8.86 0.18
CA LEU A 627 -22.50 9.21 1.44
C LEU A 627 -21.73 8.78 2.70
N GLY A 628 -20.79 7.84 2.57
CA GLY A 628 -20.14 7.21 3.71
C GLY A 628 -20.84 5.93 4.18
N PRO A 629 -20.20 5.13 5.07
CA PRO A 629 -20.57 3.73 5.32
C PRO A 629 -22.00 3.47 5.80
N GLU A 630 -22.57 4.42 6.54
CA GLU A 630 -23.95 4.38 7.06
C GLU A 630 -24.98 4.83 6.01
N GLY A 631 -24.55 5.59 5.01
CA GLY A 631 -25.40 6.20 3.99
C GLY A 631 -25.41 5.41 2.70
N ASP A 632 -24.23 5.03 2.20
CA ASP A 632 -24.03 4.38 0.90
C ASP A 632 -24.70 3.01 0.84
N GLU A 633 -25.55 2.86 -0.18
CA GLU A 633 -26.26 1.64 -0.52
C GLU A 633 -25.75 1.08 -1.84
N PHE A 634 -25.39 -0.20 -1.86
CA PHE A 634 -24.84 -0.91 -2.99
C PHE A 634 -25.86 -1.88 -3.59
N PHE A 635 -25.73 -2.16 -4.88
CA PHE A 635 -26.45 -3.24 -5.56
C PHE A 635 -25.58 -3.80 -6.70
N LEU A 636 -25.94 -4.97 -7.22
CA LEU A 636 -25.32 -5.54 -8.42
C LEU A 636 -26.27 -5.39 -9.61
N SER A 637 -25.73 -5.18 -10.80
CA SER A 637 -26.47 -5.27 -12.07
C SER A 637 -25.78 -6.22 -13.04
N PHE A 638 -26.54 -6.78 -13.98
CA PHE A 638 -26.09 -7.85 -14.87
C PHE A 638 -26.60 -7.63 -16.30
N GLU A 639 -25.75 -7.85 -17.30
CA GLU A 639 -26.19 -8.02 -18.70
C GLU A 639 -26.95 -9.34 -18.87
N ARG A 640 -26.58 -10.36 -18.10
CA ARG A 640 -27.35 -11.60 -17.98
C ARG A 640 -27.19 -12.23 -16.62
N LEU A 641 -28.31 -12.66 -16.04
CA LEU A 641 -28.35 -13.54 -14.89
C LEU A 641 -29.44 -14.60 -15.06
N GLY A 642 -29.03 -15.86 -15.22
CA GLY A 642 -29.90 -16.98 -15.53
C GLY A 642 -30.63 -16.80 -16.87
N SER A 643 -31.95 -16.66 -16.78
CA SER A 643 -32.86 -16.35 -17.91
C SER A 643 -33.09 -14.87 -18.14
N HIS A 644 -32.73 -14.00 -17.19
CA HIS A 644 -32.91 -12.56 -17.30
C HIS A 644 -31.76 -11.94 -18.09
N THR A 645 -32.06 -11.02 -18.99
CA THR A 645 -31.09 -10.35 -19.88
C THR A 645 -31.41 -8.88 -20.04
N ASP A 646 -30.38 -8.06 -20.01
CA ASP A 646 -30.39 -6.62 -20.23
C ASP A 646 -29.47 -6.33 -21.42
N VAL A 647 -30.06 -5.89 -22.54
CA VAL A 647 -29.35 -5.75 -23.82
C VAL A 647 -28.68 -4.38 -23.89
N ARG A 648 -27.45 -4.30 -23.37
CA ARG A 648 -26.64 -3.08 -23.45
C ARG A 648 -26.14 -2.82 -24.87
N THR A 649 -26.46 -1.63 -25.39
CA THR A 649 -25.73 -1.06 -26.52
C THR A 649 -24.50 -0.33 -25.98
N GLU A 650 -23.29 -0.87 -26.22
CA GLU A 650 -22.06 -0.14 -25.90
C GLU A 650 -22.08 1.26 -26.55
N PRO A 651 -21.69 2.32 -25.83
CA PRO A 651 -21.48 3.63 -26.44
C PRO A 651 -20.48 3.48 -27.59
N ALA A 652 -20.85 3.94 -28.78
CA ALA A 652 -19.97 3.89 -29.94
C ALA A 652 -18.62 4.51 -29.56
N VAL A 653 -17.52 3.77 -29.75
CA VAL A 653 -16.17 4.24 -29.43
C VAL A 653 -15.95 5.55 -30.16
N VAL A 654 -15.95 6.65 -29.41
CA VAL A 654 -15.59 7.96 -29.92
C VAL A 654 -14.10 7.87 -30.22
N MET A 655 -13.76 7.50 -31.45
CA MET A 655 -12.40 7.60 -31.93
C MET A 655 -11.92 9.01 -31.63
N PRO A 656 -10.79 9.19 -30.91
CA PRO A 656 -10.25 10.52 -30.73
C PRO A 656 -10.10 11.13 -32.13
N PRO A 657 -10.41 12.44 -32.30
CA PRO A 657 -10.09 13.10 -33.56
C PRO A 657 -8.61 12.83 -33.87
N PRO A 658 -8.23 12.67 -35.15
CA PRO A 658 -6.82 12.55 -35.51
C PRO A 658 -6.06 13.68 -34.81
N PRO A 659 -4.90 13.40 -34.20
CA PRO A 659 -4.18 14.40 -33.43
C PRO A 659 -4.00 15.64 -34.30
N PRO A 660 -4.22 16.86 -33.77
CA PRO A 660 -3.98 18.07 -34.53
C PRO A 660 -2.54 18.02 -35.04
N ASP A 661 -2.32 18.49 -36.27
CA ASP A 661 -0.98 18.55 -36.86
C ASP A 661 -0.02 19.18 -35.85
N GLY A 662 1.06 18.45 -35.56
CA GLY A 662 2.03 18.87 -34.55
C GLY A 662 2.59 20.27 -34.86
N VAL A 663 3.03 20.98 -33.83
CA VAL A 663 3.66 22.31 -33.99
C VAL A 663 4.69 22.22 -35.12
N PRO A 664 4.59 23.06 -36.18
CA PRO A 664 5.46 22.98 -37.33
C PRO A 664 6.92 22.94 -36.90
N GLN A 665 7.60 21.82 -37.22
CA GLN A 665 9.03 21.73 -36.94
C GLN A 665 9.78 22.65 -37.90
N PRO A 666 10.89 23.28 -37.47
CA PRO A 666 11.73 24.05 -38.38
C PRO A 666 12.25 23.15 -39.51
N ASP A 667 12.12 23.60 -40.76
CA ASP A 667 12.72 22.95 -41.94
C ASP A 667 14.27 23.00 -41.93
N ILE A 668 14.87 23.69 -40.95
CA ILE A 668 16.31 23.94 -40.81
C ILE A 668 16.78 23.32 -39.49
N GLY A 669 17.76 22.43 -39.57
CA GLY A 669 18.33 21.72 -38.42
C GLY A 669 19.73 22.18 -38.03
N VAL A 670 20.23 21.60 -36.93
CA VAL A 670 21.65 21.63 -36.57
C VAL A 670 22.17 20.21 -36.44
N ARG A 671 23.38 19.93 -36.93
CA ARG A 671 24.01 18.62 -36.82
C ARG A 671 24.13 18.19 -35.35
N ILE A 672 23.77 16.96 -35.05
CA ILE A 672 23.95 16.37 -33.70
C ILE A 672 25.41 16.02 -33.41
N PHE A 673 25.72 15.74 -32.14
CA PHE A 673 27.07 15.47 -31.63
C PHE A 673 27.90 14.44 -32.43
N ASP A 674 27.29 13.38 -32.98
CA ASP A 674 28.01 12.38 -33.77
C ASP A 674 28.23 12.89 -35.21
N ALA A 675 27.24 13.58 -35.79
CA ALA A 675 27.32 14.20 -37.11
C ALA A 675 28.36 15.32 -37.16
N ILE A 676 28.41 16.21 -36.15
CA ILE A 676 29.46 17.23 -36.01
C ILE A 676 30.85 16.59 -36.03
N ASN A 677 31.07 15.55 -35.22
CA ASN A 677 32.37 14.88 -35.12
C ASN A 677 32.77 14.20 -36.44
N ALA A 678 31.82 13.55 -37.11
CA ALA A 678 32.04 12.94 -38.43
C ALA A 678 32.34 14.00 -39.50
N THR A 679 31.60 15.11 -39.53
CA THR A 679 31.79 16.20 -40.49
C THR A 679 33.15 16.89 -40.29
N MET A 680 33.56 17.18 -39.05
CA MET A 680 34.90 17.75 -38.80
C MET A 680 36.04 16.82 -39.23
N ALA A 681 35.91 15.51 -38.99
CA ALA A 681 36.84 14.50 -39.49
C ALA A 681 36.87 14.42 -41.02
N GLN A 682 35.71 14.48 -41.68
CA GLN A 682 35.61 14.46 -43.15
C GLN A 682 36.21 15.71 -43.79
N ILE A 683 35.93 16.89 -43.24
CA ILE A 683 36.47 18.18 -43.71
C ILE A 683 38.00 18.12 -43.64
N THR A 684 38.56 17.87 -42.45
CA THR A 684 40.01 17.93 -42.18
C THR A 684 40.80 16.73 -42.69
N GLY A 685 40.20 15.56 -42.83
CA GLY A 685 40.89 14.29 -43.06
C GLY A 685 41.57 13.70 -41.81
N VAL A 686 41.39 14.31 -40.63
CA VAL A 686 41.93 13.80 -39.36
C VAL A 686 41.09 12.63 -38.87
N ASN A 687 41.75 11.57 -38.39
CA ASN A 687 41.07 10.42 -37.79
C ASN A 687 40.35 10.82 -36.48
N PRO A 688 39.03 10.61 -36.34
CA PRO A 688 38.27 10.96 -35.13
C PRO A 688 38.69 10.15 -33.88
N GLN A 689 39.50 9.10 -34.06
CA GLN A 689 40.10 8.31 -32.98
C GLN A 689 41.51 8.77 -32.59
N ALA A 690 42.04 9.86 -33.19
CA ALA A 690 43.28 10.48 -32.73
C ALA A 690 43.15 10.86 -31.24
N PRO A 691 44.14 10.57 -30.37
CA PRO A 691 43.94 10.59 -28.92
C PRO A 691 43.39 11.92 -28.36
N ALA A 692 43.92 13.06 -28.80
CA ALA A 692 43.51 14.37 -28.32
C ALA A 692 42.11 14.76 -28.84
N VAL A 693 41.83 14.56 -30.14
CA VAL A 693 40.49 14.74 -30.73
C VAL A 693 39.44 13.88 -30.01
N LYS A 694 39.75 12.60 -29.77
CA LYS A 694 38.86 11.67 -29.06
C LYS A 694 38.61 12.10 -27.60
N GLN A 695 39.64 12.62 -26.92
CA GLN A 695 39.54 13.11 -25.55
C GLN A 695 38.68 14.38 -25.48
N THR A 696 38.95 15.37 -26.33
CA THR A 696 38.16 16.61 -26.42
C THR A 696 36.71 16.31 -26.79
N TYR A 697 36.48 15.43 -27.77
CA TYR A 697 35.14 14.98 -28.13
C TYR A 697 34.37 14.37 -26.95
N ALA A 698 35.01 13.47 -26.19
CA ALA A 698 34.40 12.87 -25.01
C ALA A 698 34.07 13.90 -23.91
N GLN A 699 34.86 14.96 -23.78
CA GLN A 699 34.60 16.06 -22.83
C GLN A 699 33.44 16.96 -23.29
N VAL A 700 33.38 17.32 -24.58
CA VAL A 700 32.37 18.26 -25.09
C VAL A 700 31.08 17.58 -25.56
N LYS A 701 30.99 16.24 -25.67
CA LYS A 701 29.80 15.54 -26.19
C LYS A 701 28.49 15.94 -25.50
N GLN A 702 28.51 16.15 -24.18
CA GLN A 702 27.34 16.61 -23.42
C GLN A 702 26.98 18.09 -23.65
N GLN A 703 27.90 18.86 -24.24
CA GLN A 703 27.73 20.26 -24.63
C GLN A 703 27.40 20.40 -26.12
N LEU A 704 27.13 19.32 -26.86
CA LEU A 704 26.80 19.36 -28.29
C LEU A 704 25.31 19.03 -28.51
N PRO A 705 24.68 19.49 -29.62
CA PRO A 705 23.28 19.21 -29.91
C PRO A 705 22.97 17.71 -29.92
N ALA A 706 21.87 17.30 -29.28
CA ALA A 706 21.40 15.92 -29.25
C ALA A 706 20.20 15.64 -30.17
N VAL A 707 19.60 16.71 -30.72
CA VAL A 707 18.47 16.65 -31.67
C VAL A 707 18.72 17.65 -32.82
N GLU A 708 18.16 17.36 -34.00
CA GLU A 708 18.37 18.14 -35.22
C GLU A 708 17.40 19.34 -35.34
N ASN A 709 17.23 20.11 -34.26
CA ASN A 709 16.33 21.27 -34.22
C ASN A 709 17.09 22.56 -33.85
N ILE A 710 17.00 23.58 -34.72
CA ILE A 710 17.68 24.87 -34.55
C ILE A 710 17.19 25.70 -33.34
N GLU A 711 15.93 25.55 -32.92
CA GLU A 711 15.39 26.18 -31.70
C GLU A 711 16.03 25.62 -30.43
N GLY A 712 16.53 24.39 -30.49
CA GLY A 712 17.28 23.75 -29.41
C GLY A 712 18.75 24.19 -29.32
N PHE A 713 19.20 25.17 -30.12
CA PHE A 713 20.60 25.56 -30.16
C PHE A 713 20.97 26.53 -29.02
N LEU A 714 21.84 26.07 -28.11
CA LEU A 714 22.26 26.82 -26.91
C LEU A 714 23.68 27.38 -27.03
N ALA A 715 24.01 28.39 -26.22
CA ALA A 715 25.36 28.97 -26.17
C ALA A 715 26.45 27.94 -25.75
N SER A 716 26.09 26.91 -24.98
CA SER A 716 26.97 25.76 -24.67
C SER A 716 27.42 25.02 -25.94
N HIS A 717 26.52 24.89 -26.93
CA HIS A 717 26.82 24.23 -28.20
C HIS A 717 27.89 24.98 -29.00
N GLN A 718 27.87 26.32 -28.99
CA GLN A 718 28.93 27.13 -29.62
C GLN A 718 30.29 26.85 -28.99
N VAL A 719 30.36 26.75 -27.66
CA VAL A 719 31.62 26.48 -26.93
C VAL A 719 32.14 25.07 -27.22
N GLY A 720 31.26 24.06 -27.16
CA GLY A 720 31.63 22.67 -27.45
C GLY A 720 32.11 22.48 -28.89
N VAL A 721 31.40 23.07 -29.87
CA VAL A 721 31.79 23.06 -31.29
C VAL A 721 33.14 23.75 -31.49
N ALA A 722 33.35 24.92 -30.91
CA ALA A 722 34.62 25.66 -31.06
C ALA A 722 35.82 24.88 -30.47
N GLN A 723 35.67 24.27 -29.29
CA GLN A 723 36.72 23.44 -28.69
C GLN A 723 37.09 22.24 -29.56
N LEU A 724 36.09 21.56 -30.12
CA LEU A 724 36.31 20.42 -31.01
C LEU A 724 36.96 20.85 -32.34
N ALA A 725 36.50 21.95 -32.94
CA ALA A 725 37.06 22.51 -34.16
C ALA A 725 38.54 22.92 -34.00
N ILE A 726 38.89 23.54 -32.86
CA ILE A 726 40.28 23.86 -32.51
C ILE A 726 41.14 22.59 -32.50
N GLU A 727 40.65 21.50 -31.91
CA GLU A 727 41.45 20.28 -31.78
C GLU A 727 41.59 19.51 -33.10
N TYR A 728 40.55 19.48 -33.93
CA TYR A 728 40.65 18.98 -35.31
C TYR A 728 41.68 19.77 -36.14
N CYS A 729 41.66 21.10 -36.03
CA CYS A 729 42.62 21.96 -36.73
C CYS A 729 44.03 21.90 -36.14
N ASN A 730 44.19 21.62 -34.84
CA ASN A 730 45.48 21.29 -34.23
C ASN A 730 46.08 20.05 -34.89
N ALA A 731 45.35 18.94 -34.86
CA ALA A 731 45.77 17.67 -35.44
C ALA A 731 46.08 17.77 -36.95
N LEU A 732 45.26 18.51 -37.70
CA LEU A 732 45.47 18.77 -39.13
C LEU A 732 46.78 19.51 -39.42
N VAL A 733 47.10 20.56 -38.65
CA VAL A 733 48.25 21.43 -38.91
C VAL A 733 49.54 20.90 -38.28
N ASP A 734 49.47 20.06 -37.25
CA ASP A 734 50.66 19.46 -36.64
C ASP A 734 51.14 18.20 -37.41
N ASP A 735 50.24 17.48 -38.10
CA ASP A 735 50.61 16.42 -39.03
C ASP A 735 51.12 17.01 -40.37
N SER A 736 52.36 16.71 -40.73
CA SER A 736 52.99 17.27 -41.95
C SER A 736 52.39 16.74 -43.26
N SER A 737 51.83 15.53 -43.26
CA SER A 737 51.19 14.92 -44.43
C SER A 737 49.80 15.50 -44.64
N LEU A 738 48.96 15.52 -43.60
CA LEU A 738 47.62 16.12 -43.69
C LEU A 738 47.70 17.61 -44.01
N ARG A 739 48.59 18.35 -43.34
CA ARG A 739 48.82 19.78 -43.62
C ARG A 739 49.22 20.06 -45.07
N SER A 740 50.17 19.30 -45.62
CA SER A 740 50.62 19.50 -47.01
C SER A 740 49.56 19.09 -48.04
N SER A 741 48.72 18.12 -47.71
CA SER A 741 47.57 17.72 -48.54
C SER A 741 46.40 18.71 -48.48
N PHE A 742 46.17 19.37 -47.34
CA PHE A 742 45.07 20.32 -47.15
C PHE A 742 45.42 21.72 -47.64
N PHE A 743 46.68 22.15 -47.46
CA PHE A 743 47.17 23.49 -47.81
C PHE A 743 48.26 23.42 -48.90
N PRO A 744 47.94 22.97 -50.13
CA PRO A 744 48.92 22.76 -51.18
C PRO A 744 49.62 24.07 -51.56
N GLY A 745 50.95 24.06 -51.56
CA GLY A 745 51.77 25.21 -51.93
C GLY A 745 52.01 26.26 -50.85
N PHE A 746 51.30 26.22 -49.70
CA PHE A 746 51.53 27.17 -48.62
C PHE A 746 52.81 26.84 -47.81
N ASN A 747 53.72 27.81 -47.67
CA ASN A 747 55.00 27.58 -47.01
C ASN A 747 54.97 27.91 -45.51
N PHE A 748 54.69 26.89 -44.69
CA PHE A 748 54.69 26.96 -43.23
C PHE A 748 56.05 27.29 -42.58
N SER A 749 57.18 27.18 -43.28
CA SER A 749 58.50 27.51 -42.70
C SER A 749 58.80 29.00 -42.71
N LEU A 750 57.99 29.82 -43.39
CA LEU A 750 58.15 31.27 -43.43
C LEU A 750 57.57 31.93 -42.16
N PRO A 751 58.20 32.99 -41.62
CA PRO A 751 57.61 33.84 -40.60
C PRO A 751 56.27 34.43 -41.05
N ALA A 752 55.31 34.57 -40.13
CA ALA A 752 53.93 34.92 -40.46
C ALA A 752 53.79 36.23 -41.28
N GLY A 753 54.57 37.26 -40.97
CA GLY A 753 54.61 38.52 -41.73
C GLY A 753 55.11 38.39 -43.18
N THR A 754 55.72 37.27 -43.55
CA THR A 754 56.08 36.92 -44.94
C THR A 754 55.16 35.87 -45.54
N ALA A 755 54.70 34.89 -44.74
CA ALA A 755 53.83 33.81 -45.19
C ALA A 755 52.44 34.31 -45.65
N PHE A 756 51.93 35.38 -45.05
CA PHE A 756 50.62 35.97 -45.35
C PHE A 756 50.72 37.39 -45.96
N ALA A 757 51.85 37.72 -46.59
CA ALA A 757 52.17 39.08 -47.02
C ALA A 757 51.29 39.58 -48.18
N THR A 758 50.82 38.69 -49.06
CA THR A 758 49.98 39.05 -50.22
C THR A 758 48.64 38.30 -50.19
N PRO A 759 47.58 38.80 -50.87
CA PRO A 759 46.29 38.12 -50.94
C PRO A 759 46.39 36.71 -51.53
N GLU A 760 47.25 36.50 -52.54
CA GLU A 760 47.46 35.20 -53.17
C GLU A 760 48.04 34.18 -52.17
N ALA A 761 48.98 34.63 -51.32
CA ALA A 761 49.57 33.79 -50.28
C ALA A 761 48.57 33.41 -49.16
N ARG A 762 47.55 34.25 -48.92
CA ARG A 762 46.44 33.96 -48.00
C ARG A 762 45.39 33.05 -48.62
N GLY A 763 45.10 33.21 -49.92
CA GLY A 763 44.21 32.33 -50.69
C GLY A 763 44.62 30.85 -50.59
N LEU A 764 45.92 30.55 -50.60
CA LEU A 764 46.46 29.20 -50.38
C LEU A 764 46.07 28.55 -49.02
N VAL A 765 45.57 29.35 -48.06
CA VAL A 765 45.00 28.88 -46.79
C VAL A 765 43.48 29.00 -46.76
N ILE A 766 42.94 30.13 -47.23
CA ILE A 766 41.51 30.43 -47.16
C ILE A 766 40.71 29.56 -48.11
N ASP A 767 41.12 29.43 -49.37
CA ASP A 767 40.33 28.74 -50.39
C ASP A 767 40.12 27.25 -50.06
N PRO A 768 41.16 26.46 -49.68
CA PRO A 768 40.97 25.06 -49.28
C PRO A 768 40.08 24.88 -48.03
N ILE A 769 40.06 25.85 -47.11
CA ILE A 769 39.18 25.81 -45.94
C ILE A 769 37.73 26.00 -46.38
N VAL A 770 37.45 27.05 -47.18
CA VAL A 770 36.08 27.40 -47.59
C VAL A 770 35.48 26.32 -48.48
N ASP A 771 36.24 25.83 -49.46
CA ASP A 771 35.78 24.79 -50.40
C ASP A 771 35.48 23.46 -49.69
N ARG A 772 36.17 23.16 -48.58
CA ARG A 772 35.92 21.96 -47.76
C ARG A 772 34.78 22.14 -46.75
N VAL A 773 34.58 23.34 -46.20
CA VAL A 773 33.53 23.61 -45.20
C VAL A 773 32.15 23.78 -45.86
N LEU A 774 32.07 24.54 -46.95
CA LEU A 774 30.80 24.84 -47.62
C LEU A 774 30.47 23.87 -48.76
N ASN A 775 31.39 22.98 -49.12
CA ASN A 775 31.35 22.16 -50.34
C ASN A 775 31.41 23.05 -51.62
N THR A 776 31.31 22.45 -52.79
CA THR A 776 31.35 23.15 -54.09
C THR A 776 30.07 22.91 -54.89
N ASN A 777 29.68 23.92 -55.68
CA ASN A 777 28.51 23.89 -56.58
C ASN A 777 27.13 23.85 -55.88
N LEU A 778 26.96 24.56 -54.75
CA LEU A 778 25.65 24.85 -54.18
C LEU A 778 25.08 26.17 -54.74
N ASP A 779 23.77 26.22 -55.02
CA ASP A 779 23.09 27.39 -55.59
C ASP A 779 23.14 28.62 -54.68
N THR A 780 23.19 28.41 -53.36
CA THR A 780 23.31 29.46 -52.33
C THR A 780 24.30 29.04 -51.24
N GLN A 781 25.38 29.80 -51.06
CA GLN A 781 26.37 29.56 -50.00
C GLN A 781 27.12 30.86 -49.60
N PRO A 782 27.44 31.08 -48.32
CA PRO A 782 28.08 32.31 -47.82
C PRO A 782 29.61 32.32 -48.03
N ALA A 783 30.04 31.92 -49.23
CA ALA A 783 31.46 31.70 -49.53
C ALA A 783 32.25 33.01 -49.61
N ALA A 784 31.65 34.09 -50.13
CA ALA A 784 32.33 35.39 -50.21
C ALA A 784 32.51 36.02 -48.82
N GLU A 785 31.49 35.90 -47.98
CA GLU A 785 31.44 36.37 -46.60
C GLU A 785 32.45 35.62 -45.73
N MET A 786 32.49 34.28 -45.83
CA MET A 786 33.47 33.47 -45.11
C MET A 786 34.91 33.81 -45.52
N LYS A 787 35.19 34.01 -46.82
CA LYS A 787 36.51 34.45 -47.29
C LYS A 787 36.90 35.80 -46.72
N ALA A 788 35.98 36.77 -46.67
CA ALA A 788 36.22 38.09 -46.10
C ALA A 788 36.52 38.06 -44.58
N GLU A 789 35.79 37.26 -43.81
CA GLU A 789 36.05 37.10 -42.36
C GLU A 789 37.37 36.38 -42.08
N LEU A 790 37.74 35.38 -42.89
CA LEU A 790 39.02 34.69 -42.75
C LEU A 790 40.21 35.61 -43.13
N GLU A 791 40.07 36.44 -44.17
CA GLU A 791 41.04 37.51 -44.48
C GLU A 791 41.22 38.48 -43.30
N SER A 792 40.10 38.96 -42.73
CA SER A 792 40.09 39.84 -41.55
C SER A 792 40.74 39.19 -40.32
N LEU A 793 40.51 37.90 -40.09
CA LEU A 793 41.13 37.14 -39.01
C LEU A 793 42.64 36.96 -39.22
N ILE A 794 43.08 36.57 -40.42
CA ILE A 794 44.51 36.44 -40.76
C ILE A 794 45.21 37.80 -40.61
N GLY A 795 44.61 38.89 -41.11
CA GLY A 795 45.14 40.25 -40.95
C GLY A 795 45.34 40.63 -39.48
N ARG A 796 44.33 40.38 -38.63
CA ARG A 796 44.43 40.64 -37.18
C ARG A 796 45.51 39.80 -36.50
N LEU A 797 45.61 38.50 -36.80
CA LEU A 797 46.58 37.60 -36.17
C LEU A 797 48.02 37.77 -36.67
N THR A 798 48.22 38.48 -37.79
CA THR A 798 49.54 38.78 -38.38
C THR A 798 50.01 40.22 -38.14
N ALA A 799 49.21 41.06 -37.47
CA ALA A 799 49.48 42.47 -37.18
C ALA A 799 50.74 42.75 -36.32
N CYS A 800 51.48 41.71 -35.90
CA CYS A 800 52.82 41.82 -35.31
C CYS A 800 53.94 42.09 -36.34
N GLY A 801 53.69 41.95 -37.65
CA GLY A 801 54.70 42.20 -38.68
C GLY A 801 55.97 41.36 -38.49
N GLY A 802 57.14 42.00 -38.46
CA GLY A 802 58.43 41.33 -38.24
C GLY A 802 58.66 40.81 -36.82
N SER A 803 57.84 41.20 -35.82
CA SER A 803 58.00 40.79 -34.41
C SER A 803 57.15 39.57 -34.02
N CYS A 804 56.46 38.95 -34.98
CA CYS A 804 55.69 37.73 -34.74
C CYS A 804 56.58 36.58 -34.24
N GLY A 805 56.28 36.03 -33.07
CA GLY A 805 57.04 34.92 -32.47
C GLY A 805 57.10 33.66 -33.34
N ALA A 806 58.14 32.85 -33.12
CA ALA A 806 58.32 31.58 -33.83
C ALA A 806 57.09 30.67 -33.70
N GLY A 807 56.71 30.01 -34.79
CA GLY A 807 55.50 29.18 -34.85
C GLY A 807 54.19 29.93 -35.10
N ARG A 808 54.16 31.28 -35.10
CA ARG A 808 52.94 32.07 -35.36
C ARG A 808 52.22 31.65 -36.65
N THR A 809 52.95 31.30 -37.72
CA THR A 809 52.38 30.89 -39.01
C THR A 809 51.41 29.70 -38.86
N ALA A 810 51.80 28.66 -38.12
CA ALA A 810 50.93 27.52 -37.84
C ALA A 810 49.73 27.90 -36.96
N VAL A 811 49.93 28.78 -35.97
CA VAL A 811 48.84 29.30 -35.11
C VAL A 811 47.78 30.06 -35.91
N VAL A 812 48.19 30.87 -36.90
CA VAL A 812 47.24 31.57 -37.78
C VAL A 812 46.41 30.58 -38.58
N VAL A 813 47.03 29.58 -39.22
CA VAL A 813 46.28 28.56 -39.99
C VAL A 813 45.34 27.74 -39.11
N LYS A 814 45.79 27.33 -37.91
CA LYS A 814 44.94 26.65 -36.92
C LYS A 814 43.71 27.47 -36.54
N ALA A 815 43.89 28.77 -36.27
CA ALA A 815 42.80 29.67 -35.91
C ALA A 815 41.82 29.89 -37.08
N SER A 816 42.31 30.09 -38.30
CA SER A 816 41.46 30.24 -39.50
C SER A 816 40.66 28.96 -39.79
N CYS A 817 41.31 27.80 -39.70
CA CYS A 817 40.65 26.50 -39.83
C CYS A 817 39.55 26.34 -38.76
N ALA A 818 39.87 26.59 -37.49
CA ALA A 818 38.93 26.40 -36.38
C ALA A 818 37.73 27.36 -36.47
N ALA A 819 37.95 28.61 -36.88
CA ALA A 819 36.89 29.59 -37.07
C ALA A 819 35.90 29.18 -38.17
N ALA A 820 36.38 28.62 -39.29
CA ALA A 820 35.52 28.17 -40.38
C ALA A 820 34.79 26.85 -40.05
N ILE A 821 35.51 25.86 -39.52
CA ILE A 821 34.96 24.54 -39.20
C ILE A 821 34.02 24.62 -37.98
N GLY A 822 34.25 25.55 -37.05
CA GLY A 822 33.33 25.83 -35.94
C GLY A 822 32.13 26.71 -36.30
N SER A 823 31.96 27.10 -37.58
CA SER A 823 30.92 28.05 -38.01
C SER A 823 29.58 27.40 -38.34
N ALA A 824 28.56 28.24 -38.56
CA ALA A 824 27.25 27.84 -39.06
C ALA A 824 27.31 27.02 -40.36
N GLY A 825 28.31 27.24 -41.23
CA GLY A 825 28.47 26.50 -42.49
C GLY A 825 28.76 25.00 -42.30
N MET A 826 29.39 24.63 -41.17
CA MET A 826 29.56 23.22 -40.77
C MET A 826 28.38 22.73 -39.93
N LEU A 827 27.71 23.60 -39.19
CA LEU A 827 26.74 23.20 -38.17
C LEU A 827 25.29 23.05 -38.68
N ILE A 828 24.82 23.96 -39.54
CA ILE A 828 23.43 24.00 -40.02
C ILE A 828 23.24 23.00 -41.17
N GLN A 829 22.09 22.33 -41.22
CA GLN A 829 21.71 21.40 -42.28
C GLN A 829 20.24 21.57 -42.68
#